data_AF-A0A7C4ZNV9-F1
#
_entry.id   AF-A0A7C4ZNV9-F1
#
_cell.length_a   1.000
_cell.length_b   1.000
_cell.length_c   1.000
_cell.angle_alpha   90.00
_cell.angle_beta   90.00
_cell.angle_gamma   90.00
#
_symmetry.space_group_name_H-M   'P 1'
#
loop_
_entity.id
_entity.type
_entity.pdbx_description
1 polymer ?
#
loop_
_entity_poly.entity_id
_entity_poly.type
_entity_poly.pdbx_seq_one_letter_code
_entity_poly.pdbx_strand_id
1 'polypeptide(L)'
;MASIINDRGRETGDRVQPGLRSSVSGRSLLWLGWLFTGLALIQLALVNSNLSLTTFLPLAVLVLCSASAVYLLQRRDRLGDPLLLPLIFFLSGLGLVLIARLEPGFVRPQLAWLVAATTALLGVVLLPRNFNWLRRYKYAWLTGGLILLAATLIFGVNPSGFGPRLWLQVGPVYFQPSEPLKLLLVIFLAAYLAGRRRQLVEVKAYIGPVGMPHPSYWGPMLLMWGLSIVLLVWQRDLGAALLFFCTFLAMLYVAIGQKRYLWAGVLLLMGAGSLGYYLFDVVRLRIEAFWNPWLDPAGRSFQIVQSLLAFASGGIFGQGLGQGLPTAIPVVHTDFVFAAIGEEYGLLGALAVLVCFVLLVSRAFLIALAAQTGFEQLLAAGIGIILSLQTLIISAGTLKLMPLTGVTLPFVSYGGSSLVTSFVMVGMLLFIAGQRGGEEARRRGDEDAKLFLASSPHTLRPFHHLPLVWGLFTGFMIVAGGLIFWQVALAPFLTRRDDNPRPVVAEQQIRRGRLLTAAGVPVAETIINEQGIAERRYPYAGLSSVTGYYNLRYGVGGTEAAFDPILRGAAGKSAEEQWLDDLLHRPLVGRDVTLTIDLPAQVAADVALGDQEGAVVVMEIESGAILVMSSHPTYDPNTLEDNWDMLRRDQRAPLLNRATQGLFPVGDLARLVGLIGLREAGATLPADPLTAPLTDMLAPLSQPGYLATARQLGLMRPLPGLPSQVGRLPDFENRGTARDLAVTPLHLARVMAALELEGRLPTPLLAKTEASATLPQTHSFRPDTASYVRALLPQVDPQMVGFQGVATPLETGQRSLSWLVGLAPAEAVRAEAKTETELVLDPTQIVSPTPSTGVERPTARYVVVAVMVTAEPDSDAAMRVARAPLKVLLRQ
;
A
#
# COMPACT_ATOMS: atom_id res chain seq x y z
N MET A 1 -34.49 -33.36 -32.35
CA MET A 1 -35.30 -34.42 -31.73
C MET A 1 -36.75 -33.97 -31.70
N ALA A 2 -37.46 -34.27 -32.79
CA ALA A 2 -38.91 -34.20 -32.86
C ALA A 2 -39.47 -35.59 -32.53
N SER A 3 -40.70 -35.63 -32.01
CA SER A 3 -41.47 -36.81 -31.59
C SER A 3 -41.12 -37.39 -30.22
N ILE A 4 -42.03 -37.21 -29.26
CA ILE A 4 -42.67 -38.25 -28.43
C ILE A 4 -43.90 -37.56 -27.80
N ILE A 5 -45.06 -37.70 -28.45
CA ILE A 5 -46.23 -38.48 -28.03
C ILE A 5 -47.21 -37.67 -27.17
N ASN A 6 -48.29 -37.33 -27.86
CA ASN A 6 -49.63 -37.02 -27.42
C ASN A 6 -50.25 -38.27 -26.74
N ASP A 7 -50.68 -38.20 -25.48
CA ASP A 7 -51.82 -39.02 -25.03
C ASP A 7 -52.54 -38.43 -23.81
N ARG A 8 -53.88 -38.35 -23.96
CA ARG A 8 -54.98 -38.27 -22.98
C ARG A 8 -55.16 -37.07 -22.06
N GLY A 9 -56.28 -36.39 -22.29
CA GLY A 9 -56.98 -35.59 -21.27
C GLY A 9 -57.93 -36.42 -20.40
N ARG A 10 -58.06 -36.02 -19.14
CA ARG A 10 -59.32 -35.84 -18.39
C ARG A 10 -59.03 -35.31 -16.98
N GLU A 11 -59.66 -34.19 -16.68
CA GLU A 11 -60.18 -33.76 -15.38
C GLU A 11 -59.39 -34.09 -14.10
N THR A 12 -58.74 -33.06 -13.55
CA THR A 12 -58.98 -32.61 -12.17
C THR A 12 -58.65 -31.13 -12.09
N GLY A 13 -59.64 -30.32 -11.74
CA GLY A 13 -59.44 -28.92 -11.40
C GLY A 13 -58.61 -28.85 -10.12
N ASP A 14 -57.33 -28.56 -10.27
CA ASP A 14 -56.50 -28.16 -9.15
C ASP A 14 -55.68 -26.92 -9.54
N ARG A 15 -55.64 -25.98 -8.60
CA ARG A 15 -55.08 -24.64 -8.78
C ARG A 15 -53.59 -24.75 -9.08
N VAL A 16 -53.22 -24.70 -10.36
CA VAL A 16 -51.82 -24.51 -10.76
C VAL A 16 -51.42 -23.07 -10.45
N GLN A 17 -50.89 -22.86 -9.24
CA GLN A 17 -50.10 -21.69 -8.91
C GLN A 17 -48.88 -21.63 -9.86
N PRO A 18 -48.64 -20.54 -10.59
CA PRO A 18 -47.44 -20.45 -11.42
C PRO A 18 -46.24 -20.10 -10.53
N GLY A 19 -45.53 -21.15 -10.10
CA GLY A 19 -44.19 -21.08 -9.53
C GLY A 19 -43.15 -20.81 -10.61
N LEU A 20 -42.73 -19.54 -10.71
CA LEU A 20 -41.36 -19.11 -11.06
C LEU A 20 -41.22 -17.59 -10.78
N ARG A 21 -41.70 -17.16 -9.61
CA ARG A 21 -41.20 -15.94 -8.96
C ARG A 21 -39.94 -16.36 -8.20
N SER A 22 -38.76 -16.22 -8.81
CA SER A 22 -37.51 -16.30 -8.04
C SER A 22 -37.60 -15.31 -6.87
N SER A 23 -37.55 -15.81 -5.63
CA SER A 23 -38.06 -15.15 -4.43
C SER A 23 -37.21 -14.01 -3.87
N VAL A 24 -36.21 -13.53 -4.62
CA VAL A 24 -35.49 -12.31 -4.24
C VAL A 24 -36.32 -11.12 -4.70
N SER A 25 -37.24 -10.67 -3.83
CA SER A 25 -37.99 -9.43 -4.04
C SER A 25 -36.98 -8.30 -4.23
N GLY A 26 -37.10 -7.46 -5.27
CA GLY A 26 -36.16 -6.35 -5.52
C GLY A 26 -35.94 -5.42 -4.31
N ARG A 27 -36.89 -5.39 -3.36
CA ARG A 27 -36.74 -4.74 -2.05
C ARG A 27 -35.60 -5.33 -1.21
N SER A 28 -35.42 -6.64 -1.19
CA SER A 28 -34.34 -7.31 -0.44
C SER A 28 -32.94 -6.92 -0.97
N LEU A 29 -32.80 -6.76 -2.29
CA LEU A 29 -31.55 -6.29 -2.90
C LEU A 29 -31.26 -4.82 -2.54
N LEU A 30 -32.28 -3.97 -2.46
CA LEU A 30 -32.11 -2.59 -1.97
C LEU A 30 -31.69 -2.55 -0.51
N TRP A 31 -32.28 -3.38 0.34
CA TRP A 31 -31.86 -3.52 1.74
C TRP A 31 -30.39 -3.92 1.86
N LEU A 32 -29.93 -4.90 1.07
CA LEU A 32 -28.52 -5.29 1.03
C LEU A 32 -27.63 -4.12 0.57
N GLY A 33 -28.05 -3.36 -0.44
CA GLY A 33 -27.32 -2.18 -0.89
C GLY A 33 -27.23 -1.06 0.15
N TRP A 34 -28.32 -0.81 0.89
CA TRP A 34 -28.35 0.15 2.00
C TRP A 34 -27.46 -0.31 3.16
N LEU A 35 -27.53 -1.60 3.51
CA LEU A 35 -26.69 -2.19 4.55
C LEU A 35 -25.20 -2.04 4.19
N PHE A 36 -24.82 -2.41 2.97
CA PHE A 36 -23.45 -2.24 2.47
C PHE A 36 -23.00 -0.77 2.55
N THR A 37 -23.80 0.16 2.03
CA THR A 37 -23.47 1.60 2.04
C THR A 37 -23.35 2.13 3.47
N GLY A 38 -24.24 1.71 4.38
CA GLY A 38 -24.22 2.11 5.78
C GLY A 38 -22.99 1.58 6.52
N LEU A 39 -22.66 0.30 6.35
CA LEU A 39 -21.46 -0.30 6.94
C LEU A 39 -20.18 0.37 6.42
N ALA A 40 -20.11 0.68 5.12
CA ALA A 40 -18.97 1.36 4.53
C ALA A 40 -18.81 2.79 5.07
N LEU A 41 -19.90 3.55 5.25
CA LEU A 41 -19.84 4.88 5.87
C LEU A 41 -19.45 4.81 7.35
N ILE A 42 -19.89 3.80 8.09
CA ILE A 42 -19.46 3.56 9.47
C ILE A 42 -17.96 3.28 9.52
N GLN A 43 -17.46 2.38 8.66
CA GLN A 43 -16.04 2.08 8.55
C GLN A 43 -15.23 3.35 8.25
N LEU A 44 -15.67 4.16 7.29
CA LEU A 44 -15.02 5.43 6.95
C LEU A 44 -15.01 6.42 8.13
N ALA A 45 -16.11 6.51 8.89
CA ALA A 45 -16.19 7.37 10.07
C ALA A 45 -15.24 6.92 11.19
N LEU A 46 -15.09 5.60 11.37
CA LEU A 46 -14.16 5.02 12.34
C LEU A 46 -12.71 5.30 11.93
N VAL A 47 -12.36 5.12 10.65
CA VAL A 47 -11.03 5.45 10.11
C VAL A 47 -10.69 6.92 10.32
N ASN A 48 -11.65 7.82 10.06
CA ASN A 48 -11.44 9.25 10.21
C ASN A 48 -11.60 9.76 11.66
N SER A 49 -11.90 8.87 12.63
CA SER A 49 -12.22 9.23 14.02
C SER A 49 -13.27 10.35 14.16
N ASN A 50 -14.21 10.43 13.21
CA ASN A 50 -15.17 11.53 13.10
C ASN A 50 -16.57 10.97 12.84
N LEU A 51 -17.22 10.55 13.92
CA LEU A 51 -18.55 9.96 13.88
C LEU A 51 -19.60 11.03 14.18
N SER A 52 -19.98 11.77 13.13
CA SER A 52 -21.00 12.82 13.19
C SER A 52 -22.29 12.40 12.51
N LEU A 53 -23.42 13.03 12.87
CA LEU A 53 -24.71 12.81 12.20
C LEU A 53 -24.64 13.10 10.69
N THR A 54 -23.78 14.02 10.26
CA THR A 54 -23.59 14.36 8.85
C THR A 54 -22.97 13.23 8.03
N THR A 55 -22.27 12.29 8.67
CA THR A 55 -21.74 11.07 8.04
C THR A 55 -22.83 10.22 7.42
N PHE A 56 -24.02 10.19 8.03
CA PHE A 56 -25.14 9.36 7.59
C PHE A 56 -26.06 10.05 6.58
N LEU A 57 -25.82 11.32 6.26
CA LEU A 57 -26.61 12.07 5.28
C LEU A 57 -26.63 11.38 3.89
N PRO A 58 -25.51 10.84 3.35
CA PRO A 58 -25.55 10.14 2.06
C PRO A 58 -26.44 8.90 2.09
N LEU A 59 -26.39 8.11 3.17
CA LEU A 59 -27.24 6.94 3.34
C LEU A 59 -28.72 7.35 3.42
N ALA A 60 -29.05 8.37 4.22
CA ALA A 60 -30.43 8.83 4.40
C ALA A 60 -31.04 9.30 3.07
N VAL A 61 -30.31 10.09 2.28
CA VAL A 61 -30.76 10.54 0.96
C VAL A 61 -30.89 9.37 -0.01
N LEU A 62 -29.94 8.43 -0.02
CA LEU A 62 -29.99 7.24 -0.87
C LEU A 62 -31.23 6.38 -0.56
N VAL A 63 -31.49 6.12 0.72
CA VAL A 63 -32.67 5.37 1.19
C VAL A 63 -33.95 6.10 0.79
N LEU A 64 -34.03 7.41 1.01
CA LEU A 64 -35.21 8.21 0.67
C LEU A 64 -35.48 8.22 -0.85
N CYS A 65 -34.44 8.43 -1.67
CA CYS A 65 -34.56 8.40 -3.13
C CYS A 65 -34.97 7.02 -3.65
N SER A 66 -34.34 5.95 -3.16
CA SER A 66 -34.63 4.59 -3.63
C SER A 66 -35.98 4.06 -3.13
N ALA A 67 -36.33 4.30 -1.88
CA ALA A 67 -37.63 3.93 -1.31
C ALA A 67 -38.78 4.71 -1.97
N SER A 68 -38.63 6.02 -2.18
CA SER A 68 -39.63 6.83 -2.88
C SER A 68 -39.80 6.39 -4.33
N ALA A 69 -38.71 6.09 -5.04
CA ALA A 69 -38.77 5.57 -6.39
C ALA A 69 -39.56 4.26 -6.47
N VAL A 70 -39.22 3.28 -5.62
CA VAL A 70 -39.92 2.00 -5.56
C VAL A 70 -41.38 2.16 -5.18
N TYR A 71 -41.67 2.96 -4.14
CA TYR A 71 -43.03 3.17 -3.64
C TYR A 71 -43.94 3.80 -4.71
N LEU A 72 -43.48 4.89 -5.36
CA LEU A 72 -44.27 5.59 -6.36
C LEU A 72 -44.49 4.76 -7.63
N LEU A 73 -43.46 4.02 -8.05
CA LEU A 73 -43.56 3.13 -9.22
C LEU A 73 -44.45 1.92 -8.96
N GLN A 74 -44.40 1.34 -7.75
CA GLN A 74 -45.31 0.26 -7.36
C GLN A 74 -46.75 0.74 -7.26
N ARG A 75 -46.99 1.92 -6.66
CA ARG A 75 -48.34 2.50 -6.54
C ARG A 75 -49.02 2.75 -7.90
N ARG A 76 -48.25 2.84 -8.98
CA ARG A 76 -48.73 3.08 -10.33
C ARG A 76 -48.63 1.84 -11.23
N ASP A 77 -48.25 0.68 -10.69
CA ASP A 77 -47.97 -0.56 -11.44
C ASP A 77 -46.96 -0.38 -12.59
N ARG A 78 -45.96 0.49 -12.38
CA ARG A 78 -44.92 0.85 -13.36
C ARG A 78 -43.52 0.36 -12.98
N LEU A 79 -43.39 -0.53 -12.00
CA LEU A 79 -42.08 -1.03 -11.57
C LEU A 79 -41.36 -1.83 -12.68
N GLY A 80 -42.10 -2.55 -13.54
CA GLY A 80 -41.57 -3.23 -14.73
C GLY A 80 -40.57 -4.34 -14.40
N ASP A 81 -39.28 -3.98 -14.30
CA ASP A 81 -38.16 -4.88 -14.01
C ASP A 81 -37.65 -4.67 -12.56
N PRO A 82 -37.68 -5.70 -11.70
CA PRO A 82 -37.33 -5.56 -10.28
C PRO A 82 -35.82 -5.37 -10.01
N LEU A 83 -34.93 -5.57 -10.99
CA LEU A 83 -33.48 -5.53 -10.80
C LEU A 83 -32.84 -4.20 -11.17
N LEU A 84 -33.45 -3.40 -12.05
CA LEU A 84 -32.85 -2.14 -12.52
C LEU A 84 -32.63 -1.14 -11.38
N LEU A 85 -33.64 -0.91 -10.53
CA LEU A 85 -33.53 0.05 -9.42
C LEU A 85 -32.49 -0.38 -8.37
N PRO A 86 -32.50 -1.62 -7.84
CA PRO A 86 -31.46 -2.07 -6.91
C PRO A 86 -30.04 -1.88 -7.44
N LEU A 87 -29.79 -2.22 -8.71
CA LEU A 87 -28.47 -2.12 -9.32
C LEU A 87 -27.97 -0.66 -9.38
N ILE A 88 -28.80 0.27 -9.88
CA ILE A 88 -28.37 1.67 -10.03
C ILE A 88 -28.18 2.35 -8.67
N PHE A 89 -29.02 2.06 -7.68
CA PHE A 89 -28.90 2.64 -6.35
C PHE A 89 -27.74 2.02 -5.56
N PHE A 90 -27.42 0.74 -5.77
CA PHE A 90 -26.21 0.13 -5.23
C PHE A 90 -24.94 0.80 -5.80
N LEU A 91 -24.85 0.95 -7.13
CA LEU A 91 -23.72 1.62 -7.77
C LEU A 91 -23.60 3.09 -7.34
N SER A 92 -24.70 3.82 -7.22
CA SER A 92 -24.70 5.20 -6.69
C SER A 92 -24.38 5.26 -5.20
N GLY A 93 -24.77 4.28 -4.39
CA GLY A 93 -24.37 4.16 -2.99
C GLY A 93 -22.86 3.96 -2.85
N LEU A 94 -22.28 3.04 -3.63
CA LEU A 94 -20.83 2.85 -3.70
C LEU A 94 -20.12 4.13 -4.16
N GLY A 95 -20.63 4.80 -5.19
CA GLY A 95 -20.12 6.09 -5.66
C GLY A 95 -20.14 7.18 -4.57
N LEU A 96 -21.22 7.27 -3.80
CA LEU A 96 -21.32 8.22 -2.68
C LEU A 96 -20.30 7.94 -1.57
N VAL A 97 -20.08 6.66 -1.22
CA VAL A 97 -19.05 6.27 -0.25
C VAL A 97 -17.66 6.69 -0.74
N LEU A 98 -17.35 6.41 -2.01
CA LEU A 98 -16.07 6.77 -2.60
C LEU A 98 -15.88 8.29 -2.69
N ILE A 99 -16.90 9.05 -3.06
CA ILE A 99 -16.81 10.53 -3.06
C ILE A 99 -16.62 11.06 -1.64
N ALA A 100 -17.32 10.50 -0.65
CA ALA A 100 -17.12 10.85 0.76
C ALA A 100 -15.71 10.51 1.26
N ARG A 101 -15.07 9.48 0.71
CA ARG A 101 -13.68 9.12 1.01
C ARG A 101 -12.67 9.99 0.27
N LEU A 102 -12.84 10.18 -1.03
CA LEU A 102 -11.82 10.74 -1.92
C LEU A 102 -11.85 12.26 -1.95
N GLU A 103 -13.03 12.87 -1.94
CA GLU A 103 -13.20 14.32 -2.04
C GLU A 103 -14.47 14.78 -1.30
N PRO A 104 -14.42 14.90 0.04
CA PRO A 104 -15.60 15.15 0.88
C PRO A 104 -16.41 16.40 0.49
N GLY A 105 -15.74 17.41 -0.10
CA GLY A 105 -16.35 18.64 -0.57
C GLY A 105 -17.43 18.43 -1.64
N PHE A 106 -17.33 17.35 -2.44
CA PHE A 106 -18.30 17.05 -3.51
C PHE A 106 -19.49 16.19 -3.07
N VAL A 107 -19.55 15.75 -1.81
CA VAL A 107 -20.67 14.94 -1.31
C VAL A 107 -21.99 15.70 -1.43
N ARG A 108 -22.09 16.95 -0.93
CA ARG A 108 -23.35 17.71 -0.95
C ARG A 108 -23.85 17.97 -2.38
N PRO A 109 -23.02 18.46 -3.33
CA PRO A 109 -23.42 18.55 -4.73
C PRO A 109 -23.89 17.22 -5.32
N GLN A 110 -23.18 16.11 -5.05
CA GLN A 110 -23.56 14.79 -5.57
C GLN A 110 -24.91 14.31 -5.02
N LEU A 111 -25.23 14.60 -3.75
CA LEU A 111 -26.54 14.29 -3.17
C LEU A 111 -27.67 15.08 -3.85
N ALA A 112 -27.46 16.37 -4.12
CA ALA A 112 -28.42 17.18 -4.87
C ALA A 112 -28.63 16.60 -6.28
N TRP A 113 -27.56 16.17 -6.94
CA TRP A 113 -27.65 15.50 -8.24
C TRP A 113 -28.35 14.14 -8.18
N LEU A 114 -28.18 13.36 -7.11
CA LEU A 114 -28.91 12.09 -6.93
C LEU A 114 -30.42 12.33 -6.76
N VAL A 115 -30.82 13.36 -6.02
CA VAL A 115 -32.22 13.76 -5.89
C VAL A 115 -32.78 14.21 -7.24
N ALA A 116 -32.03 15.05 -7.96
CA ALA A 116 -32.42 15.51 -9.31
C ALA A 116 -32.53 14.34 -10.30
N ALA A 117 -31.58 13.39 -10.27
CA ALA A 117 -31.54 12.21 -11.11
C ALA A 117 -32.72 11.28 -10.83
N THR A 118 -33.03 11.03 -9.55
CA THR A 118 -34.20 10.23 -9.13
C THR A 118 -35.50 10.89 -9.55
N THR A 119 -35.61 12.21 -9.39
CA THR A 119 -36.78 12.99 -9.81
C THR A 119 -36.95 12.94 -11.33
N ALA A 120 -35.87 13.07 -12.10
CA ALA A 120 -35.90 12.95 -13.56
C ALA A 120 -36.31 11.55 -14.01
N LEU A 121 -35.78 10.48 -13.39
CA LEU A 121 -36.19 9.09 -13.64
C LEU A 121 -37.69 8.91 -13.37
N LEU A 122 -38.17 9.35 -12.21
CA LEU A 122 -39.58 9.30 -11.86
C LEU A 122 -40.42 10.11 -12.86
N GLY A 123 -39.93 11.26 -13.30
CA GLY A 123 -40.58 12.07 -14.32
C GLY A 123 -40.74 11.32 -15.64
N VAL A 124 -39.68 10.68 -16.12
CA VAL A 124 -39.69 9.88 -17.35
C VAL A 124 -40.65 8.69 -17.26
N VAL A 125 -40.84 8.10 -16.08
CA VAL A 125 -41.72 6.92 -15.94
C VAL A 125 -43.18 7.31 -15.63
N LEU A 126 -43.41 8.35 -14.83
CA LEU A 126 -44.73 8.71 -14.30
C LEU A 126 -45.49 9.75 -15.14
N LEU A 127 -44.80 10.69 -15.79
CA LEU A 127 -45.43 11.75 -16.59
C LEU A 127 -45.87 11.38 -18.04
N PRO A 128 -45.40 10.32 -18.74
CA PRO A 128 -45.70 10.22 -20.18
C PRO A 128 -46.96 9.42 -20.58
N ARG A 129 -47.57 9.89 -21.67
CA ARG A 129 -48.68 9.29 -22.45
C ARG A 129 -48.24 8.32 -23.59
N ASN A 130 -46.95 8.32 -24.00
CA ASN A 130 -46.23 7.36 -24.88
C ASN A 130 -44.88 8.00 -25.34
N PHE A 131 -43.96 7.26 -25.98
CA PHE A 131 -42.71 7.81 -26.55
C PHE A 131 -42.80 8.29 -28.01
N ASN A 132 -44.02 8.41 -28.56
CA ASN A 132 -44.19 8.81 -29.97
C ASN A 132 -43.73 10.25 -30.25
N TRP A 133 -43.77 11.14 -29.27
CA TRP A 133 -43.30 12.52 -29.42
C TRP A 133 -41.77 12.60 -29.61
N LEU A 134 -41.00 11.75 -28.91
CA LEU A 134 -39.54 11.62 -29.11
C LEU A 134 -39.24 11.18 -30.54
N ARG A 135 -39.97 10.17 -31.04
CA ARG A 135 -39.83 9.69 -32.42
C ARG A 135 -40.22 10.74 -33.46
N ARG A 136 -41.29 11.50 -33.22
CA ARG A 136 -41.80 12.52 -34.15
C ARG A 136 -40.81 13.68 -34.30
N TYR A 137 -40.31 14.19 -33.19
CA TYR A 137 -39.43 15.37 -33.15
C TYR A 137 -37.94 15.02 -33.07
N LYS A 138 -37.53 13.83 -33.54
CA LYS A 138 -36.14 13.32 -33.46
C LYS A 138 -35.06 14.33 -33.92
N TYR A 139 -35.32 15.10 -34.97
CA TYR A 139 -34.39 16.11 -35.47
C TYR A 139 -34.32 17.31 -34.53
N ALA A 140 -35.46 17.82 -34.07
CA ALA A 140 -35.50 18.96 -33.16
C ALA A 140 -34.75 18.66 -31.84
N TRP A 141 -34.93 17.45 -31.30
CA TRP A 141 -34.23 17.01 -30.09
C TRP A 141 -32.72 16.97 -30.27
N LEU A 142 -32.23 16.29 -31.31
CA LEU A 142 -30.78 16.19 -31.54
C LEU A 142 -30.17 17.54 -31.93
N THR A 143 -30.82 18.33 -32.78
CA THR A 143 -30.35 19.68 -33.13
C THR A 143 -30.33 20.60 -31.91
N GLY A 144 -31.34 20.53 -31.04
CA GLY A 144 -31.35 21.29 -29.78
C GLY A 144 -30.18 20.92 -28.88
N GLY A 145 -29.88 19.61 -28.76
CA GLY A 145 -28.70 19.14 -28.05
C GLY A 145 -27.39 19.61 -28.67
N LEU A 146 -27.29 19.62 -30.01
CA LEU A 146 -26.11 20.11 -30.73
C LEU A 146 -25.92 21.62 -30.58
N ILE A 147 -27.00 22.40 -30.56
CA ILE A 147 -26.95 23.83 -30.27
C ILE A 147 -26.44 24.06 -28.85
N LEU A 148 -26.94 23.29 -27.88
CA LEU A 148 -26.50 23.37 -26.49
C LEU A 148 -25.03 22.96 -26.32
N LEU A 149 -24.57 21.96 -27.07
CA LEU A 149 -23.16 21.59 -27.14
C LEU A 149 -22.32 22.70 -27.81
N ALA A 150 -22.78 23.26 -28.92
CA ALA A 150 -22.08 24.35 -29.60
C ALA A 150 -22.00 25.61 -28.73
N ALA A 151 -22.96 25.84 -27.84
CA ALA A 151 -22.94 26.95 -26.90
C ALA A 151 -21.71 26.90 -25.96
N THR A 152 -21.13 25.74 -25.67
CA THR A 152 -19.89 25.66 -24.86
C THR A 152 -18.67 26.20 -25.59
N LEU A 153 -18.70 26.33 -26.92
CA LEU A 153 -17.61 26.98 -27.66
C LEU A 153 -17.48 28.47 -27.29
N ILE A 154 -18.58 29.09 -26.91
CA ILE A 154 -18.64 30.52 -26.56
C ILE A 154 -18.68 30.70 -25.03
N PHE A 155 -19.57 29.96 -24.36
CA PHE A 155 -19.85 30.11 -22.92
C PHE A 155 -19.27 28.99 -22.05
N GLY A 156 -18.44 28.12 -22.62
CA GLY A 156 -17.89 26.98 -21.92
C GLY A 156 -16.91 27.41 -20.83
N VAL A 157 -16.95 26.69 -19.72
CA VAL A 157 -16.00 26.79 -18.61
C VAL A 157 -15.43 25.41 -18.30
N ASN A 158 -14.35 25.37 -17.52
CA ASN A 158 -13.84 24.14 -16.93
C ASN A 158 -13.92 24.26 -15.39
N PRO A 159 -14.62 23.35 -14.68
CA PRO A 159 -14.76 23.41 -13.22
C PRO A 159 -13.43 23.43 -12.46
N SER A 160 -12.37 22.85 -13.03
CA SER A 160 -11.03 22.81 -12.43
C SER A 160 -10.17 24.05 -12.74
N GLY A 161 -10.67 24.97 -13.57
CA GLY A 161 -9.94 26.16 -14.03
C GLY A 161 -8.93 25.89 -15.16
N PHE A 162 -8.49 24.64 -15.35
CA PHE A 162 -7.52 24.25 -16.38
C PHE A 162 -8.08 23.15 -17.29
N GLY A 163 -7.80 23.23 -18.59
CA GLY A 163 -8.21 22.23 -19.59
C GLY A 163 -9.40 22.67 -20.47
N PRO A 164 -9.99 21.73 -21.24
CA PRO A 164 -11.04 22.04 -22.21
C PRO A 164 -12.31 22.61 -21.56
N ARG A 165 -12.93 23.58 -22.23
CA ARG A 165 -14.14 24.30 -21.76
C ARG A 165 -15.42 23.52 -22.14
N LEU A 166 -15.67 22.41 -21.46
CA LEU A 166 -16.77 21.48 -21.81
C LEU A 166 -18.08 21.74 -21.06
N TRP A 167 -18.09 22.57 -20.03
CA TRP A 167 -19.23 22.75 -19.13
C TRP A 167 -19.90 24.11 -19.32
N LEU A 168 -21.21 24.16 -19.18
CA LEU A 168 -21.96 25.40 -19.01
C LEU A 168 -22.17 25.62 -17.51
N GLN A 169 -21.90 26.84 -17.04
CA GLN A 169 -22.12 27.23 -15.65
C GLN A 169 -23.40 28.03 -15.51
N VAL A 170 -24.30 27.57 -14.64
CA VAL A 170 -25.52 28.28 -14.26
C VAL A 170 -25.50 28.44 -12.74
N GLY A 171 -25.06 29.62 -12.27
CA GLY A 171 -24.82 29.86 -10.85
C GLY A 171 -23.76 28.90 -10.28
N PRO A 172 -24.04 28.14 -9.20
CA PRO A 172 -23.10 27.17 -8.62
C PRO A 172 -23.09 25.82 -9.35
N VAL A 173 -23.92 25.64 -10.38
CA VAL A 173 -24.14 24.34 -11.04
C VAL A 173 -23.39 24.27 -12.35
N TYR A 174 -22.58 23.22 -12.52
CA TYR A 174 -21.90 22.89 -13.77
C TYR A 174 -22.65 21.79 -14.51
N PHE A 175 -22.98 22.04 -15.77
CA PHE A 175 -23.71 21.12 -16.62
C PHE A 175 -22.93 20.84 -17.90
N GLN A 176 -22.67 19.57 -18.21
CA GLN A 176 -21.95 19.18 -19.42
C GLN A 176 -22.95 18.78 -20.51
N PRO A 177 -23.08 19.54 -21.62
CA PRO A 177 -24.06 19.23 -22.65
C PRO A 177 -23.82 17.94 -23.42
N SER A 178 -22.58 17.44 -23.48
CA SER A 178 -22.27 16.18 -24.16
C SER A 178 -22.92 14.95 -23.48
N GLU A 179 -23.16 15.03 -22.17
CA GLU A 179 -23.84 13.98 -21.40
C GLU A 179 -25.27 13.72 -21.89
N PRO A 180 -26.22 14.67 -21.86
CA PRO A 180 -27.56 14.44 -22.41
C PRO A 180 -27.54 14.25 -23.93
N LEU A 181 -26.61 14.88 -24.66
CA LEU A 181 -26.50 14.71 -26.11
C LEU A 181 -26.28 13.24 -26.51
N LYS A 182 -25.56 12.45 -25.71
CA LYS A 182 -25.33 11.03 -25.96
C LYS A 182 -26.65 10.24 -25.98
N LEU A 183 -27.58 10.58 -25.10
CA LEU A 183 -28.92 10.00 -25.07
C LEU A 183 -29.77 10.50 -26.24
N LEU A 184 -29.71 11.81 -26.55
CA LEU A 184 -30.43 12.38 -27.69
C LEU A 184 -29.98 11.76 -29.02
N LEU A 185 -28.69 11.44 -29.15
CA LEU A 185 -28.15 10.71 -30.29
C LEU A 185 -28.75 9.30 -30.36
N VAL A 186 -28.80 8.55 -29.25
CA VAL A 186 -29.43 7.22 -29.20
C VAL A 186 -30.91 7.29 -29.59
N ILE A 187 -31.66 8.27 -29.07
CA ILE A 187 -33.08 8.49 -29.41
C ILE A 187 -33.23 8.78 -30.91
N PHE A 188 -32.39 9.66 -31.45
CA PHE A 188 -32.40 9.99 -32.86
C PHE A 188 -32.11 8.77 -33.74
N LEU A 189 -31.06 8.01 -33.41
CA LEU A 189 -30.67 6.81 -34.16
C LEU A 189 -31.77 5.75 -34.10
N ALA A 190 -32.33 5.48 -32.92
CA ALA A 190 -33.44 4.56 -32.76
C ALA A 190 -34.65 4.98 -33.62
N ALA A 191 -35.03 6.26 -33.58
CA ALA A 191 -36.19 6.77 -34.32
C ALA A 191 -35.96 6.78 -35.83
N TYR A 192 -34.74 7.11 -36.27
CA TYR A 192 -34.36 7.18 -37.68
C TYR A 192 -34.24 5.79 -38.30
N LEU A 193 -33.52 4.89 -37.63
CA LEU A 193 -33.28 3.52 -38.10
C LEU A 193 -34.59 2.70 -38.09
N ALA A 194 -35.44 2.85 -37.08
CA ALA A 194 -36.75 2.18 -37.05
C ALA A 194 -37.63 2.56 -38.24
N GLY A 195 -37.56 3.83 -38.70
CA GLY A 195 -38.37 4.32 -39.81
C GLY A 195 -37.83 4.00 -41.21
N ARG A 196 -36.52 3.80 -41.37
CA ARG A 196 -35.86 3.68 -42.68
C ARG A 196 -35.11 2.37 -42.91
N ARG A 197 -35.25 1.38 -42.02
CA ARG A 197 -34.54 0.09 -42.07
C ARG A 197 -34.57 -0.60 -43.45
N ARG A 198 -35.76 -0.78 -44.04
CA ARG A 198 -35.92 -1.46 -45.35
C ARG A 198 -35.19 -0.73 -46.47
N GLN A 199 -35.29 0.60 -46.50
CA GLN A 199 -34.65 1.48 -47.49
C GLN A 199 -33.12 1.51 -47.36
N LEU A 200 -32.58 1.27 -46.16
CA LEU A 200 -31.14 1.19 -45.90
C LEU A 200 -30.51 -0.16 -46.26
N VAL A 201 -31.33 -1.23 -46.37
CA VAL A 201 -30.88 -2.55 -46.79
C VAL A 201 -31.00 -2.71 -48.30
N GLU A 202 -31.98 -2.08 -48.93
CA GLU A 202 -32.16 -2.05 -50.38
C GLU A 202 -31.04 -1.25 -51.06
N VAL A 203 -30.20 -1.96 -51.84
CA VAL A 203 -29.16 -1.36 -52.69
C VAL A 203 -29.83 -0.82 -53.95
N LYS A 204 -29.81 0.50 -54.13
CA LYS A 204 -30.42 1.19 -55.29
C LYS A 204 -29.46 2.15 -56.01
N ALA A 205 -28.24 2.34 -55.50
CA ALA A 205 -27.23 3.19 -56.09
C ALA A 205 -25.87 2.49 -56.09
N TYR A 206 -25.05 2.74 -57.10
CA TYR A 206 -23.69 2.21 -57.19
C TYR A 206 -22.70 3.37 -57.14
N ILE A 207 -21.73 3.29 -56.23
CA ILE A 207 -20.55 4.17 -56.22
C ILE A 207 -19.34 3.25 -56.47
N GLY A 208 -18.91 3.15 -57.73
CA GLY A 208 -17.90 2.17 -58.15
C GLY A 208 -18.39 0.71 -57.98
N PRO A 209 -17.55 -0.26 -57.56
CA PRO A 209 -17.95 -1.65 -57.37
C PRO A 209 -18.80 -1.90 -56.11
N VAL A 210 -19.08 -0.85 -55.32
CA VAL A 210 -19.79 -0.97 -54.04
C VAL A 210 -21.23 -0.48 -54.21
N GLY A 211 -22.17 -1.43 -54.15
CA GLY A 211 -23.59 -1.12 -54.07
C GLY A 211 -23.95 -0.47 -52.73
N MET A 212 -24.45 0.75 -52.78
CA MET A 212 -24.88 1.55 -51.63
C MET A 212 -26.37 1.90 -51.69
N PRO A 213 -27.03 2.16 -50.54
CA PRO A 213 -28.38 2.71 -50.54
C PRO A 213 -28.36 4.14 -51.11
N HIS A 214 -29.50 4.67 -51.53
CA HIS A 214 -29.57 6.05 -52.03
C HIS A 214 -29.12 7.07 -50.95
N PRO A 215 -28.32 8.11 -51.29
CA PRO A 215 -27.77 9.08 -50.34
C PRO A 215 -28.79 9.74 -49.41
N SER A 216 -30.03 9.96 -49.88
CA SER A 216 -31.10 10.54 -49.06
C SER A 216 -31.50 9.68 -47.84
N TYR A 217 -31.16 8.39 -47.82
CA TYR A 217 -31.47 7.48 -46.72
C TYR A 217 -30.39 7.41 -45.65
N TRP A 218 -29.11 7.57 -45.97
CA TRP A 218 -28.02 7.57 -44.98
C TRP A 218 -27.44 8.96 -44.70
N GLY A 219 -27.56 9.89 -45.65
CA GLY A 219 -27.02 11.25 -45.58
C GLY A 219 -27.46 12.02 -44.33
N PRO A 220 -28.77 12.16 -44.03
CA PRO A 220 -29.21 12.89 -42.84
C PRO A 220 -28.71 12.29 -41.52
N MET A 221 -28.56 10.96 -41.46
CA MET A 221 -28.04 10.28 -40.29
C MET A 221 -26.54 10.56 -40.11
N LEU A 222 -25.75 10.40 -41.19
CA LEU A 222 -24.32 10.70 -41.16
C LEU A 222 -24.04 12.18 -40.92
N LEU A 223 -24.88 13.08 -41.43
CA LEU A 223 -24.75 14.52 -41.20
C LEU A 223 -24.91 14.86 -39.71
N MET A 224 -25.99 14.40 -39.09
CA MET A 224 -26.28 14.71 -37.68
C MET A 224 -25.26 14.07 -36.74
N TRP A 225 -24.91 12.80 -36.99
CA TRP A 225 -23.86 12.12 -36.23
C TRP A 225 -22.48 12.76 -36.46
N GLY A 226 -22.13 13.03 -37.72
CA GLY A 226 -20.87 13.66 -38.11
C GLY A 226 -20.70 15.03 -37.47
N LEU A 227 -21.74 15.87 -37.48
CA LEU A 227 -21.74 17.16 -36.79
C LEU A 227 -21.49 17.01 -35.29
N SER A 228 -22.05 15.97 -34.66
CA SER A 228 -21.77 15.65 -33.25
C SER A 228 -20.29 15.34 -33.03
N ILE A 229 -19.69 14.49 -33.89
CA ILE A 229 -18.27 14.13 -33.80
C ILE A 229 -17.37 15.33 -34.04
N VAL A 230 -17.64 16.14 -35.07
CA VAL A 230 -16.84 17.33 -35.38
C VAL A 230 -16.83 18.31 -34.20
N LEU A 231 -17.99 18.58 -33.60
CA LEU A 231 -18.07 19.48 -32.43
C LEU A 231 -17.27 18.94 -31.24
N LEU A 232 -17.38 17.65 -30.94
CA LEU A 232 -16.65 17.03 -29.82
C LEU A 232 -15.13 17.01 -30.05
N VAL A 233 -14.68 16.69 -31.26
CA VAL A 233 -13.25 16.73 -31.62
C VAL A 233 -12.73 18.16 -31.54
N TRP A 234 -13.50 19.15 -32.01
CA TRP A 234 -13.15 20.57 -31.88
C TRP A 234 -13.00 21.00 -30.41
N GLN A 235 -13.89 20.53 -29.54
CA GLN A 235 -13.84 20.75 -28.10
C GLN A 235 -12.72 19.96 -27.41
N ARG A 236 -12.01 19.08 -28.13
CA ARG A 236 -11.02 18.13 -27.61
C ARG A 236 -11.61 17.14 -26.60
N ASP A 237 -12.91 16.85 -26.68
CA ASP A 237 -13.60 15.80 -25.92
C ASP A 237 -13.55 14.47 -26.70
N LEU A 238 -12.33 13.92 -26.78
CA LEU A 238 -12.05 12.70 -27.55
C LEU A 238 -12.75 11.46 -26.96
N GLY A 239 -13.01 11.44 -25.66
CA GLY A 239 -13.70 10.34 -24.99
C GLY A 239 -15.16 10.26 -25.39
N ALA A 240 -15.88 11.39 -25.34
CA ALA A 240 -17.25 11.46 -25.83
C ALA A 240 -17.32 11.17 -27.34
N ALA A 241 -16.36 11.68 -28.14
CA ALA A 241 -16.31 11.41 -29.57
C ALA A 241 -16.18 9.90 -29.87
N LEU A 242 -15.28 9.20 -29.17
CA LEU A 242 -15.14 7.74 -29.28
C LEU A 242 -16.43 7.02 -28.87
N LEU A 243 -17.04 7.41 -27.75
CA LEU A 243 -18.29 6.81 -27.27
C LEU A 243 -19.42 6.98 -28.30
N PHE A 244 -19.56 8.17 -28.89
CA PHE A 244 -20.59 8.47 -29.89
C PHE A 244 -20.34 7.69 -31.19
N PHE A 245 -19.08 7.57 -31.60
CA PHE A 245 -18.67 6.77 -32.74
C PHE A 245 -19.03 5.29 -32.55
N CYS A 246 -18.59 4.68 -31.44
CA CYS A 246 -18.84 3.27 -31.14
C CYS A 246 -20.34 3.00 -30.96
N THR A 247 -21.09 3.91 -30.32
CA THR A 247 -22.55 3.79 -30.15
C THR A 247 -23.25 3.82 -31.50
N PHE A 248 -22.89 4.76 -32.38
CA PHE A 248 -23.43 4.83 -33.73
C PHE A 248 -23.20 3.53 -34.50
N LEU A 249 -21.97 3.03 -34.50
CA LEU A 249 -21.59 1.82 -35.21
C LEU A 249 -22.33 0.58 -34.68
N ALA A 250 -22.42 0.45 -33.36
CA ALA A 250 -23.13 -0.64 -32.70
C ALA A 250 -24.65 -0.59 -32.99
N MET A 251 -25.28 0.58 -32.89
CA MET A 251 -26.72 0.73 -33.22
C MET A 251 -26.99 0.48 -34.71
N LEU A 252 -26.09 0.92 -35.59
CA LEU A 252 -26.17 0.65 -37.03
C LEU A 252 -26.11 -0.86 -37.29
N TYR A 253 -25.19 -1.57 -36.62
CA TYR A 253 -25.09 -3.03 -36.71
C TYR A 253 -26.35 -3.72 -36.19
N VAL A 254 -26.92 -3.31 -35.04
CA VAL A 254 -28.18 -3.88 -34.54
C VAL A 254 -29.33 -3.67 -35.52
N ALA A 255 -29.43 -2.47 -36.10
CA ALA A 255 -30.50 -2.16 -37.03
C ALA A 255 -30.36 -2.91 -38.37
N ILE A 256 -29.17 -2.90 -38.97
CA ILE A 256 -28.97 -3.38 -40.35
C ILE A 256 -28.53 -4.86 -40.40
N GLY A 257 -27.77 -5.34 -39.41
CA GLY A 257 -27.26 -6.72 -39.33
C GLY A 257 -26.09 -7.02 -40.27
N GLN A 258 -25.51 -6.00 -40.92
CA GLN A 258 -24.43 -6.20 -41.89
C GLN A 258 -23.05 -5.92 -41.29
N LYS A 259 -22.22 -6.97 -41.19
CA LYS A 259 -20.86 -6.89 -40.63
C LYS A 259 -19.92 -5.95 -41.40
N ARG A 260 -20.17 -5.69 -42.69
CA ARG A 260 -19.34 -4.80 -43.52
C ARG A 260 -19.25 -3.39 -42.95
N TYR A 261 -20.34 -2.87 -42.38
CA TYR A 261 -20.32 -1.52 -41.78
C TYR A 261 -19.50 -1.49 -40.50
N LEU A 262 -19.55 -2.56 -39.70
CA LEU A 262 -18.72 -2.69 -38.49
C LEU A 262 -17.23 -2.67 -38.85
N TRP A 263 -16.80 -3.48 -39.82
CA TRP A 263 -15.41 -3.50 -40.28
C TRP A 263 -14.98 -2.17 -40.91
N ALA A 264 -15.84 -1.55 -41.72
CA ALA A 264 -15.58 -0.22 -42.26
C ALA A 264 -15.42 0.84 -41.15
N GLY A 265 -16.24 0.77 -40.10
CA GLY A 265 -16.13 1.63 -38.93
C GLY A 265 -14.83 1.39 -38.15
N VAL A 266 -14.40 0.14 -37.97
CA VAL A 266 -13.11 -0.16 -37.35
C VAL A 266 -11.95 0.39 -38.16
N LEU A 267 -11.96 0.22 -39.50
CA LEU A 267 -10.97 0.79 -40.39
C LEU A 267 -10.95 2.33 -40.32
N LEU A 268 -12.13 2.96 -40.29
CA LEU A 268 -12.26 4.41 -40.14
C LEU A 268 -11.72 4.88 -38.79
N LEU A 269 -11.98 4.16 -37.70
CA LEU A 269 -11.48 4.49 -36.37
C LEU A 269 -9.95 4.37 -36.29
N MET A 270 -9.37 3.32 -36.87
CA MET A 270 -7.92 3.18 -36.98
C MET A 270 -7.32 4.32 -37.82
N GLY A 271 -7.90 4.62 -38.98
CA GLY A 271 -7.46 5.73 -39.82
C GLY A 271 -7.54 7.08 -39.12
N ALA A 272 -8.64 7.36 -38.42
CA ALA A 272 -8.83 8.57 -37.63
C ALA A 272 -7.87 8.64 -36.43
N GLY A 273 -7.60 7.50 -35.77
CA GLY A 273 -6.62 7.40 -34.70
C GLY A 273 -5.20 7.66 -35.17
N SER A 274 -4.79 7.06 -36.30
CA SER A 274 -3.49 7.30 -36.94
C SER A 274 -3.35 8.75 -37.38
N LEU A 275 -4.36 9.30 -38.07
CA LEU A 275 -4.35 10.71 -38.46
C LEU A 275 -4.31 11.62 -37.22
N GLY A 276 -5.08 11.28 -36.19
CA GLY A 276 -5.11 12.02 -34.94
C GLY A 276 -3.78 12.02 -34.20
N TYR A 277 -3.02 10.91 -34.24
CA TYR A 277 -1.67 10.82 -33.68
C TYR A 277 -0.71 11.84 -34.32
N TYR A 278 -0.82 12.07 -35.63
CA TYR A 278 0.03 13.03 -36.34
C TYR A 278 -0.49 14.48 -36.27
N LEU A 279 -1.80 14.69 -36.14
CA LEU A 279 -2.41 16.02 -36.19
C LEU A 279 -2.69 16.66 -34.82
N PHE A 280 -2.82 15.89 -33.75
CA PHE A 280 -3.23 16.39 -32.43
C PHE A 280 -2.32 15.90 -31.31
N ASP A 281 -1.61 16.83 -30.65
CA ASP A 281 -0.72 16.51 -29.53
C ASP A 281 -1.42 15.73 -28.41
N VAL A 282 -2.68 16.08 -28.09
CA VAL A 282 -3.46 15.39 -27.04
C VAL A 282 -3.67 13.90 -27.37
N VAL A 283 -3.88 13.56 -28.64
CA VAL A 283 -4.05 12.18 -29.09
C VAL A 283 -2.71 11.44 -29.04
N ARG A 284 -1.65 12.09 -29.55
CA ARG A 284 -0.28 11.57 -29.52
C ARG A 284 0.15 11.20 -28.10
N LEU A 285 -0.03 12.11 -27.15
CA LEU A 285 0.32 11.91 -25.75
C LEU A 285 -0.43 10.73 -25.11
N ARG A 286 -1.74 10.59 -25.39
CA ARG A 286 -2.54 9.47 -24.87
C ARG A 286 -2.10 8.13 -25.46
N ILE A 287 -1.67 8.10 -26.72
CA ILE A 287 -1.15 6.89 -27.37
C ILE A 287 0.24 6.54 -26.84
N GLU A 288 1.14 7.51 -26.67
CA GLU A 288 2.47 7.29 -26.11
C GLU A 288 2.40 6.78 -24.66
N ALA A 289 1.56 7.41 -23.83
CA ALA A 289 1.30 6.98 -22.46
C ALA A 289 0.65 5.58 -22.41
N PHE A 290 -0.20 5.24 -23.38
CA PHE A 290 -0.75 3.89 -23.51
C PHE A 290 0.32 2.87 -23.91
N TRP A 291 1.20 3.19 -24.84
CA TRP A 291 2.21 2.25 -25.35
C TRP A 291 3.25 1.93 -24.27
N ASN A 292 3.90 2.98 -23.75
CA ASN A 292 4.92 2.84 -22.71
C ASN A 292 4.82 3.97 -21.67
N PRO A 293 3.96 3.81 -20.64
CA PRO A 293 3.79 4.82 -19.60
C PRO A 293 5.03 4.99 -18.71
N TRP A 294 5.94 4.00 -18.71
CA TRP A 294 7.11 3.94 -17.84
C TRP A 294 8.27 4.84 -18.30
N LEU A 295 8.19 5.43 -19.50
CA LEU A 295 9.19 6.39 -19.98
C LEU A 295 9.08 7.75 -19.27
N ASP A 296 7.89 8.10 -18.80
CA ASP A 296 7.62 9.34 -18.08
C ASP A 296 6.58 9.11 -16.97
N PRO A 297 6.93 8.31 -15.95
CA PRO A 297 5.99 7.88 -14.91
C PRO A 297 5.62 9.01 -13.94
N ALA A 298 6.47 10.04 -13.82
CA ALA A 298 6.23 11.21 -12.97
C ALA A 298 5.60 12.40 -13.71
N GLY A 299 5.67 12.43 -15.05
CA GLY A 299 5.11 13.49 -15.87
C GLY A 299 3.79 13.11 -16.51
N ARG A 300 3.79 12.98 -17.84
CA ARG A 300 2.56 12.90 -18.66
C ARG A 300 1.81 11.59 -18.50
N SER A 301 2.49 10.52 -18.08
CA SER A 301 1.87 9.21 -17.84
C SER A 301 1.52 8.98 -16.37
N PHE A 302 1.65 9.99 -15.51
CA PHE A 302 1.47 9.85 -14.07
C PHE A 302 0.13 9.22 -13.67
N GLN A 303 -0.98 9.70 -14.24
CA GLN A 303 -2.32 9.17 -13.94
C GLN A 303 -2.45 7.68 -14.27
N ILE A 304 -1.96 7.23 -15.44
CA ILE A 304 -2.06 5.81 -15.81
C ILE A 304 -1.11 4.95 -14.98
N VAL A 305 0.11 5.42 -14.68
CA VAL A 305 1.04 4.69 -13.82
C VAL A 305 0.47 4.52 -12.42
N GLN A 306 -0.04 5.60 -11.81
CA GLN A 306 -0.65 5.54 -10.49
C GLN A 306 -1.90 4.67 -10.46
N SER A 307 -2.69 4.62 -11.55
CA SER A 307 -3.80 3.68 -11.71
C SER A 307 -3.35 2.22 -11.74
N LEU A 308 -2.28 1.89 -12.45
CA LEU A 308 -1.74 0.53 -12.48
C LEU A 308 -1.15 0.10 -11.13
N LEU A 309 -0.46 1.02 -10.44
CA LEU A 309 0.04 0.81 -9.08
C LEU A 309 -1.10 0.64 -8.08
N ALA A 310 -2.21 1.38 -8.23
CA ALA A 310 -3.43 1.22 -7.43
C ALA A 310 -4.00 -0.18 -7.53
N PHE A 311 -4.21 -0.68 -8.76
CA PHE A 311 -4.68 -2.05 -8.99
C PHE A 311 -3.72 -3.08 -8.41
N ALA A 312 -2.41 -2.91 -8.62
CA ALA A 312 -1.40 -3.84 -8.09
C ALA A 312 -1.42 -3.90 -6.56
N SER A 313 -1.52 -2.76 -5.89
CA SER A 313 -1.59 -2.70 -4.42
C SER A 313 -2.90 -3.27 -3.88
N GLY A 314 -4.02 -3.15 -4.60
CA GLY A 314 -5.29 -3.67 -4.13
C GLY A 314 -5.36 -5.20 -3.97
N GLY A 315 -4.57 -5.97 -4.72
CA GLY A 315 -4.60 -7.45 -4.63
C GLY A 315 -6.01 -8.04 -4.76
N ILE A 316 -6.27 -9.21 -4.15
CA ILE A 316 -7.58 -9.87 -4.26
C ILE A 316 -8.66 -9.20 -3.39
N PHE A 317 -8.31 -8.86 -2.14
CA PHE A 317 -9.26 -8.41 -1.11
C PHE A 317 -9.32 -6.88 -0.93
N GLY A 318 -8.42 -6.13 -1.57
CA GLY A 318 -8.29 -4.70 -1.36
C GLY A 318 -7.34 -4.36 -0.22
N GLN A 319 -6.96 -3.09 -0.15
CA GLN A 319 -6.26 -2.49 0.98
C GLN A 319 -7.20 -2.09 2.12
N GLY A 320 -8.52 -2.12 1.89
CA GLY A 320 -9.53 -1.71 2.86
C GLY A 320 -9.97 -0.27 2.63
N LEU A 321 -11.26 -0.01 2.84
CA LEU A 321 -11.83 1.32 2.68
C LEU A 321 -11.15 2.29 3.65
N GLY A 322 -10.46 3.26 3.06
CA GLY A 322 -9.78 4.31 3.77
C GLY A 322 -8.36 4.01 4.25
N GLN A 323 -7.80 2.86 3.88
CA GLN A 323 -6.42 2.48 4.19
C GLN A 323 -5.50 2.56 2.96
N GLY A 324 -6.05 2.53 1.74
CA GLY A 324 -5.30 2.72 0.50
C GLY A 324 -4.90 4.18 0.23
N LEU A 325 -4.12 4.38 -0.83
CA LEU A 325 -3.73 5.70 -1.37
C LEU A 325 -4.30 5.99 -2.79
N PRO A 326 -5.61 5.82 -3.07
CA PRO A 326 -6.17 6.19 -4.38
C PRO A 326 -5.98 7.68 -4.73
N THR A 327 -5.85 8.55 -3.73
CA THR A 327 -5.65 10.00 -3.89
C THR A 327 -4.30 10.35 -4.53
N ALA A 328 -3.36 9.39 -4.65
CA ALA A 328 -2.15 9.56 -5.46
C ALA A 328 -2.48 9.75 -6.96
N ILE A 329 -3.67 9.32 -7.41
CA ILE A 329 -4.15 9.58 -8.77
C ILE A 329 -4.85 10.96 -8.78
N PRO A 330 -4.37 11.95 -9.55
CA PRO A 330 -5.01 13.25 -9.63
C PRO A 330 -6.43 13.15 -10.18
N VAL A 331 -7.38 13.81 -9.51
CA VAL A 331 -8.81 13.83 -9.86
C VAL A 331 -9.42 12.41 -9.91
N VAL A 332 -9.01 11.54 -8.98
CA VAL A 332 -9.45 10.14 -8.92
C VAL A 332 -10.98 9.96 -8.86
N HIS A 333 -11.71 10.90 -8.26
CA HIS A 333 -13.15 10.83 -8.06
C HIS A 333 -13.99 10.95 -9.35
N THR A 334 -13.38 11.26 -10.51
CA THR A 334 -14.06 11.30 -11.82
C THR A 334 -13.82 10.03 -12.64
N ASP A 335 -12.71 9.95 -13.37
CA ASP A 335 -12.41 8.97 -14.42
C ASP A 335 -11.56 7.79 -13.92
N PHE A 336 -10.96 7.90 -12.74
CA PHE A 336 -10.17 6.85 -12.11
C PHE A 336 -10.83 6.19 -10.89
N VAL A 337 -12.14 6.41 -10.67
CA VAL A 337 -12.87 5.80 -9.55
C VAL A 337 -12.80 4.27 -9.60
N PHE A 338 -12.73 3.70 -10.80
CA PHE A 338 -12.55 2.25 -10.95
C PHE A 338 -11.21 1.75 -10.40
N ALA A 339 -10.14 2.55 -10.51
CA ALA A 339 -8.85 2.25 -9.89
C ALA A 339 -8.91 2.36 -8.37
N ALA A 340 -9.62 3.36 -7.83
CA ALA A 340 -9.87 3.46 -6.39
C ALA A 340 -10.63 2.25 -5.83
N ILE A 341 -11.63 1.76 -6.57
CA ILE A 341 -12.34 0.51 -6.21
C ILE A 341 -11.40 -0.68 -6.24
N GLY A 342 -10.56 -0.77 -7.27
CA GLY A 342 -9.54 -1.82 -7.36
C GLY A 342 -8.56 -1.78 -6.18
N GLU A 343 -8.12 -0.60 -5.75
CA GLU A 343 -7.19 -0.45 -4.64
C GLU A 343 -7.82 -0.76 -3.28
N GLU A 344 -8.99 -0.18 -2.95
CA GLU A 344 -9.59 -0.30 -1.62
C GLU A 344 -10.44 -1.56 -1.44
N TYR A 345 -11.19 -1.98 -2.47
CA TYR A 345 -12.06 -3.17 -2.43
C TYR A 345 -11.49 -4.38 -3.18
N GLY A 346 -10.31 -4.23 -3.79
CA GLY A 346 -9.61 -5.32 -4.46
C GLY A 346 -10.23 -5.77 -5.77
N LEU A 347 -9.72 -6.90 -6.26
CA LEU A 347 -10.24 -7.59 -7.43
C LEU A 347 -11.73 -7.93 -7.27
N LEU A 348 -12.14 -8.37 -6.08
CA LEU A 348 -13.53 -8.76 -5.80
C LEU A 348 -14.48 -7.57 -5.95
N GLY A 349 -14.14 -6.41 -5.39
CA GLY A 349 -14.93 -5.19 -5.54
C GLY A 349 -15.03 -4.71 -6.98
N ALA A 350 -13.90 -4.68 -7.70
CA ALA A 350 -13.87 -4.29 -9.10
C ALA A 350 -14.70 -5.23 -9.99
N LEU A 351 -14.59 -6.56 -9.78
CA LEU A 351 -15.40 -7.56 -10.49
C LEU A 351 -16.89 -7.44 -10.14
N ALA A 352 -17.24 -7.19 -8.88
CA ALA A 352 -18.64 -7.00 -8.47
C ALA A 352 -19.29 -5.83 -9.24
N VAL A 353 -18.57 -4.72 -9.41
CA VAL A 353 -19.03 -3.59 -10.23
C VAL A 353 -19.22 -3.97 -11.69
N LEU A 354 -18.27 -4.70 -12.30
CA LEU A 354 -18.43 -5.20 -13.67
C LEU A 354 -19.64 -6.14 -13.81
N VAL A 355 -19.87 -7.03 -12.83
CA VAL A 355 -21.03 -7.92 -12.80
C VAL A 355 -22.33 -7.10 -12.70
N CYS A 356 -22.40 -6.06 -11.88
CA CYS A 356 -23.55 -5.17 -11.83
C CYS A 356 -23.86 -4.54 -13.20
N PHE A 357 -22.84 -4.11 -13.95
CA PHE A 357 -23.01 -3.60 -15.30
C PHE A 357 -23.42 -4.67 -16.31
N VAL A 358 -22.83 -5.87 -16.25
CA VAL A 358 -23.25 -7.00 -17.10
C VAL A 358 -24.72 -7.33 -16.85
N LEU A 359 -25.16 -7.36 -15.60
CA LEU A 359 -26.57 -7.57 -15.24
C LEU A 359 -27.45 -6.43 -15.78
N LEU A 360 -27.07 -5.17 -15.59
CA LEU A 360 -27.82 -4.02 -16.09
C LEU A 360 -27.97 -4.05 -17.62
N VAL A 361 -26.88 -4.32 -18.34
CA VAL A 361 -26.84 -4.41 -19.80
C VAL A 361 -27.68 -5.60 -20.29
N SER A 362 -27.57 -6.77 -19.63
CA SER A 362 -28.40 -7.94 -19.96
C SER A 362 -29.89 -7.63 -19.83
N ARG A 363 -30.29 -6.90 -18.78
CA ARG A 363 -31.68 -6.47 -18.57
C ARG A 363 -32.13 -5.48 -19.64
N ALA A 364 -31.29 -4.52 -20.02
CA ALA A 364 -31.59 -3.60 -21.11
C ALA A 364 -31.85 -4.33 -22.45
N PHE A 365 -31.06 -5.35 -22.78
CA PHE A 365 -31.30 -6.17 -23.98
C PHE A 365 -32.55 -7.05 -23.87
N LEU A 366 -32.84 -7.63 -22.69
CA LEU A 366 -34.08 -8.37 -22.47
C LEU A 366 -35.32 -7.47 -22.63
N ILE A 367 -35.26 -6.24 -22.12
CA ILE A 367 -36.31 -5.22 -22.31
C ILE A 367 -36.43 -4.85 -23.79
N ALA A 368 -35.31 -4.70 -24.51
CA ALA A 368 -35.32 -4.44 -25.94
C ALA A 368 -35.99 -5.58 -26.72
N LEU A 369 -35.74 -6.84 -26.34
CA LEU A 369 -36.38 -8.00 -26.98
C LEU A 369 -37.88 -8.09 -26.71
N ALA A 370 -38.32 -7.59 -25.56
CA ALA A 370 -39.72 -7.55 -25.16
C ALA A 370 -40.48 -6.29 -25.61
N ALA A 371 -39.79 -5.31 -26.22
CA ALA A 371 -40.39 -4.05 -26.61
C ALA A 371 -41.44 -4.21 -27.73
N GLN A 372 -42.51 -3.42 -27.66
CA GLN A 372 -43.67 -3.57 -28.54
C GLN A 372 -43.46 -2.93 -29.92
N THR A 373 -42.72 -1.83 -29.96
CA THR A 373 -42.46 -1.09 -31.20
C THR A 373 -40.98 -1.19 -31.60
N GLY A 374 -40.71 -1.19 -32.91
CA GLY A 374 -39.33 -1.20 -33.41
C GLY A 374 -38.49 0.01 -32.97
N PHE A 375 -39.13 1.14 -32.66
CA PHE A 375 -38.46 2.30 -32.07
C PHE A 375 -38.02 2.03 -30.63
N GLU A 376 -38.93 1.54 -29.78
CA GLU A 376 -38.62 1.21 -28.38
C GLU A 376 -37.59 0.08 -28.28
N GLN A 377 -37.67 -0.91 -29.17
CA GLN A 377 -36.69 -1.98 -29.27
C GLN A 377 -35.28 -1.43 -29.54
N LEU A 378 -35.13 -0.55 -30.54
CA LEU A 378 -33.84 0.07 -30.84
C LEU A 378 -33.39 1.07 -29.76
N LEU A 379 -34.32 1.76 -29.11
CA LEU A 379 -34.03 2.68 -28.01
C LEU A 379 -33.49 1.92 -26.79
N ALA A 380 -34.16 0.86 -26.35
CA ALA A 380 -33.72 0.03 -25.23
C ALA A 380 -32.38 -0.66 -25.53
N ALA A 381 -32.20 -1.19 -26.75
CA ALA A 381 -30.92 -1.75 -27.18
C ALA A 381 -29.82 -0.68 -27.21
N GLY A 382 -30.12 0.52 -27.73
CA GLY A 382 -29.19 1.64 -27.77
C GLY A 382 -28.75 2.13 -26.38
N ILE A 383 -29.68 2.15 -25.42
CA ILE A 383 -29.38 2.46 -24.01
C ILE A 383 -28.46 1.38 -23.39
N GLY A 384 -28.75 0.10 -23.63
CA GLY A 384 -27.88 -0.99 -23.18
C GLY A 384 -26.47 -0.89 -23.79
N ILE A 385 -26.39 -0.60 -25.10
CA ILE A 385 -25.14 -0.40 -25.83
C ILE A 385 -24.34 0.76 -25.25
N ILE A 386 -24.93 1.95 -25.11
CA ILE A 386 -24.16 3.12 -24.66
C ILE A 386 -23.66 2.97 -23.22
N LEU A 387 -24.47 2.40 -22.32
CA LEU A 387 -24.05 2.10 -20.95
C LEU A 387 -22.91 1.07 -20.94
N SER A 388 -23.01 0.01 -21.75
CA SER A 388 -21.95 -0.99 -21.86
C SER A 388 -20.65 -0.42 -22.41
N LEU A 389 -20.72 0.35 -23.51
CA LEU A 389 -19.55 0.93 -24.15
C LEU A 389 -18.89 1.96 -23.24
N GLN A 390 -19.66 2.79 -22.53
CA GLN A 390 -19.13 3.77 -21.61
C GLN A 390 -18.34 3.09 -20.48
N THR A 391 -18.91 2.07 -19.84
CA THR A 391 -18.22 1.28 -18.80
C THR A 391 -16.98 0.58 -19.33
N LEU A 392 -17.07 -0.07 -20.49
CA LEU A 392 -15.92 -0.77 -21.09
C LEU A 392 -14.79 0.20 -21.44
N ILE A 393 -15.11 1.34 -22.05
CA ILE A 393 -14.14 2.37 -22.45
C ILE A 393 -13.39 2.89 -21.22
N ILE A 394 -14.08 3.23 -20.14
CA ILE A 394 -13.40 3.80 -18.97
C ILE A 394 -12.60 2.75 -18.18
N SER A 395 -13.16 1.56 -17.97
CA SER A 395 -12.45 0.47 -17.28
C SER A 395 -11.25 -0.04 -18.10
N ALA A 396 -11.38 -0.14 -19.43
CA ALA A 396 -10.27 -0.52 -20.29
C ALA A 396 -9.18 0.56 -20.35
N GLY A 397 -9.55 1.84 -20.32
CA GLY A 397 -8.60 2.95 -20.26
C GLY A 397 -7.74 2.92 -18.99
N THR A 398 -8.38 2.77 -17.82
CA THR A 398 -7.70 2.72 -16.51
C THR A 398 -6.80 1.48 -16.34
N LEU A 399 -7.09 0.39 -17.06
CA LEU A 399 -6.29 -0.85 -17.08
C LEU A 399 -5.24 -0.90 -18.19
N LYS A 400 -4.98 0.20 -18.89
CA LYS A 400 -4.02 0.23 -20.01
C LYS A 400 -4.34 -0.82 -21.09
N LEU A 401 -5.63 -1.10 -21.33
CA LEU A 401 -6.10 -1.94 -22.45
C LEU A 401 -6.41 -1.10 -23.70
N MET A 402 -6.63 0.20 -23.50
CA MET A 402 -6.77 1.21 -24.55
C MET A 402 -6.30 2.57 -24.04
N PRO A 403 -6.07 3.57 -24.91
CA PRO A 403 -5.73 4.92 -24.48
C PRO A 403 -6.79 5.54 -23.57
N LEU A 404 -6.37 6.35 -22.60
CA LEU A 404 -7.26 7.03 -21.67
C LEU A 404 -8.19 8.02 -22.40
N THR A 405 -9.49 7.94 -22.10
CA THR A 405 -10.54 8.69 -22.81
C THR A 405 -11.18 9.79 -21.97
N GLY A 406 -11.11 9.73 -20.64
CA GLY A 406 -11.62 10.76 -19.72
C GLY A 406 -13.14 10.78 -19.59
N VAL A 407 -13.81 9.62 -19.76
CA VAL A 407 -15.27 9.47 -19.64
C VAL A 407 -15.64 9.01 -18.23
N THR A 408 -16.79 9.43 -17.71
CA THR A 408 -17.25 9.01 -16.37
C THR A 408 -17.72 7.54 -16.35
N LEU A 409 -17.52 6.85 -15.22
CA LEU A 409 -18.17 5.55 -14.96
C LEU A 409 -19.63 5.81 -14.54
N PRO A 410 -20.65 5.30 -15.27
CA PRO A 410 -22.04 5.62 -14.97
C PRO A 410 -22.42 5.26 -13.53
N PHE A 411 -23.27 6.08 -12.90
CA PHE A 411 -23.78 5.91 -11.53
C PHE A 411 -22.75 6.03 -10.39
N VAL A 412 -21.48 5.70 -10.62
CA VAL A 412 -20.43 5.60 -9.59
C VAL A 412 -19.57 6.88 -9.53
N SER A 413 -19.09 7.36 -10.68
CA SER A 413 -18.21 8.53 -10.75
C SER A 413 -18.90 9.82 -10.31
N TYR A 414 -18.11 10.77 -9.81
CA TYR A 414 -18.58 12.14 -9.67
C TYR A 414 -18.88 12.74 -11.04
N GLY A 415 -20.07 13.31 -11.19
CA GLY A 415 -20.53 13.86 -12.46
C GLY A 415 -22.04 14.03 -12.50
N GLY A 416 -22.52 15.22 -12.11
CA GLY A 416 -23.95 15.47 -11.95
C GLY A 416 -24.79 15.26 -13.21
N SER A 417 -24.38 15.86 -14.33
CA SER A 417 -25.07 15.71 -15.62
C SER A 417 -25.03 14.27 -16.17
N SER A 418 -23.93 13.54 -15.94
CA SER A 418 -23.79 12.11 -16.29
C SER A 418 -24.73 11.25 -15.45
N LEU A 419 -24.82 11.51 -14.13
CA LEU A 419 -25.71 10.79 -13.20
C LEU A 419 -27.17 10.97 -13.61
N VAL A 420 -27.62 12.22 -13.82
CA VAL A 420 -28.99 12.53 -14.24
C VAL A 420 -29.31 11.85 -15.57
N THR A 421 -28.43 11.96 -16.57
CA THR A 421 -28.65 11.34 -17.88
C THR A 421 -28.74 9.81 -17.76
N SER A 422 -27.91 9.19 -16.92
CA SER A 422 -27.91 7.74 -16.70
C SER A 422 -29.19 7.26 -16.00
N PHE A 423 -29.71 8.02 -15.05
CA PHE A 423 -31.02 7.76 -14.43
C PHE A 423 -32.17 7.94 -15.42
N VAL A 424 -32.12 8.95 -16.30
CA VAL A 424 -33.10 9.13 -17.38
C VAL A 424 -33.08 7.94 -18.34
N MET A 425 -31.91 7.44 -18.72
CA MET A 425 -31.75 6.23 -19.54
C MET A 425 -32.44 5.02 -18.90
N VAL A 426 -32.22 4.80 -17.60
CA VAL A 426 -32.86 3.70 -16.87
C VAL A 426 -34.36 3.93 -16.69
N GLY A 427 -34.80 5.17 -16.49
CA GLY A 427 -36.22 5.55 -16.51
C GLY A 427 -36.89 5.21 -17.84
N MET A 428 -36.21 5.41 -18.98
CA MET A 428 -36.73 5.00 -20.27
C MET A 428 -36.86 3.47 -20.39
N LEU A 429 -35.89 2.71 -19.88
CA LEU A 429 -35.97 1.24 -19.82
C LEU A 429 -37.14 0.77 -18.95
N LEU A 430 -37.31 1.34 -17.76
CA LEU A 430 -38.42 1.03 -16.84
C LEU A 430 -39.77 1.37 -17.47
N PHE A 431 -39.88 2.50 -18.18
CA PHE A 431 -41.09 2.86 -18.89
C PHE A 431 -41.45 1.83 -19.97
N ILE A 432 -40.48 1.37 -20.78
CA ILE A 432 -40.70 0.33 -21.79
C ILE A 432 -41.08 -1.00 -21.14
N ALA A 433 -40.38 -1.40 -20.07
CA ALA A 433 -40.66 -2.62 -19.33
C ALA A 433 -42.06 -2.62 -18.68
N GLY A 434 -42.49 -1.48 -18.15
CA GLY A 434 -43.79 -1.31 -17.49
C GLY A 434 -45.00 -1.42 -18.42
N GLN A 435 -44.84 -1.15 -19.74
CA GLN A 435 -45.93 -1.30 -20.71
C GLN A 435 -46.39 -2.77 -20.84
N ARG A 436 -45.49 -3.74 -20.62
CA ARG A 436 -45.79 -5.18 -20.66
C ARG A 436 -46.76 -5.63 -19.56
N GLY A 437 -46.52 -5.20 -18.31
CA GLY A 437 -47.28 -5.65 -17.14
C GLY A 437 -48.75 -5.21 -17.17
N GLY A 438 -49.04 -4.01 -17.69
CA GLY A 438 -50.40 -3.50 -17.82
C GLY A 438 -51.23 -4.22 -18.89
N GLU A 439 -50.59 -4.83 -19.88
CA GLU A 439 -51.26 -5.49 -21.00
C GLU A 439 -51.41 -7.00 -20.78
N GLU A 440 -50.47 -7.68 -20.12
CA GLU A 440 -50.67 -9.05 -19.61
C GLU A 440 -51.81 -9.11 -18.57
N ALA A 441 -51.99 -8.05 -17.77
CA ALA A 441 -53.14 -7.90 -16.88
C ALA A 441 -54.47 -7.68 -17.64
N ARG A 442 -54.47 -6.94 -18.76
CA ARG A 442 -55.63 -6.81 -19.65
C ARG A 442 -55.94 -8.11 -20.41
N ARG A 443 -54.92 -8.80 -20.92
CA ARG A 443 -55.04 -10.09 -21.64
C ARG A 443 -55.56 -11.23 -20.77
N ARG A 444 -55.34 -11.17 -19.44
CA ARG A 444 -55.95 -12.11 -18.47
C ARG A 444 -57.44 -11.84 -18.20
N GLY A 445 -57.95 -10.66 -18.53
CA GLY A 445 -59.39 -10.35 -18.48
C GLY A 445 -60.14 -10.67 -19.79
N ASP A 446 -59.43 -10.73 -20.91
CA ASP A 446 -59.97 -10.90 -22.27
C ASP A 446 -59.72 -12.32 -22.84
N GLU A 447 -59.87 -13.37 -22.03
CA GLU A 447 -59.84 -14.74 -22.58
C GLU A 447 -60.99 -15.03 -23.56
N ASP A 448 -62.04 -14.19 -23.58
CA ASP A 448 -63.15 -14.25 -24.54
C ASP A 448 -62.85 -13.54 -25.89
N ALA A 449 -61.76 -12.77 -26.00
CA ALA A 449 -61.41 -12.01 -27.21
C ALA A 449 -60.31 -12.68 -28.05
N LYS A 450 -60.08 -13.99 -27.88
CA LYS A 450 -59.00 -14.75 -28.51
C LYS A 450 -59.14 -14.97 -30.04
N LEU A 451 -60.17 -14.44 -30.69
CA LEU A 451 -60.36 -14.65 -32.14
C LEU A 451 -59.87 -13.50 -33.05
N PHE A 452 -59.39 -12.36 -32.51
CA PHE A 452 -59.20 -11.16 -33.35
C PHE A 452 -57.75 -10.63 -33.50
N LEU A 453 -56.75 -11.19 -32.82
CA LEU A 453 -55.37 -10.63 -32.81
C LEU A 453 -54.29 -11.59 -33.32
N ALA A 454 -54.61 -12.38 -34.34
CA ALA A 454 -53.65 -13.22 -35.07
C ALA A 454 -52.81 -12.46 -36.12
N SER A 455 -52.83 -11.13 -36.16
CA SER A 455 -52.17 -10.34 -37.21
C SER A 455 -51.45 -9.10 -36.67
N SER A 456 -50.13 -9.20 -36.48
CA SER A 456 -49.23 -8.03 -36.39
C SER A 456 -47.83 -8.39 -36.91
N PRO A 457 -47.47 -8.00 -38.16
CA PRO A 457 -46.28 -8.50 -38.86
C PRO A 457 -45.04 -7.57 -38.74
N HIS A 458 -44.73 -7.01 -37.57
CA HIS A 458 -43.66 -6.02 -37.41
C HIS A 458 -42.53 -6.37 -36.43
N THR A 459 -42.45 -7.62 -35.98
CA THR A 459 -41.35 -8.10 -35.14
C THR A 459 -40.02 -8.10 -35.90
N LEU A 460 -39.05 -7.30 -35.43
CA LEU A 460 -37.66 -7.45 -35.82
C LEU A 460 -37.26 -8.91 -35.51
N ARG A 461 -36.81 -9.67 -36.53
CA ARG A 461 -36.37 -11.06 -36.33
C ARG A 461 -35.34 -11.12 -35.19
N PRO A 462 -35.52 -11.97 -34.16
CA PRO A 462 -34.73 -11.95 -32.92
C PRO A 462 -33.30 -12.52 -33.05
N PHE A 463 -32.71 -12.61 -34.24
CA PHE A 463 -31.43 -13.34 -34.43
C PHE A 463 -30.21 -12.51 -34.84
N HIS A 464 -30.34 -11.21 -35.14
CA HIS A 464 -29.18 -10.39 -35.58
C HIS A 464 -28.40 -9.69 -34.44
N HIS A 465 -28.91 -9.67 -33.21
CA HIS A 465 -28.28 -8.95 -32.09
C HIS A 465 -27.35 -9.83 -31.24
N LEU A 466 -27.46 -11.16 -31.32
CA LEU A 466 -26.63 -12.10 -30.56
C LEU A 466 -25.12 -11.81 -30.68
N PRO A 467 -24.56 -11.60 -31.89
CA PRO A 467 -23.13 -11.35 -32.02
C PRO A 467 -22.65 -10.07 -31.33
N LEU A 468 -23.47 -9.02 -31.29
CA LEU A 468 -23.11 -7.78 -30.60
C LEU A 468 -23.16 -7.97 -29.08
N VAL A 469 -24.21 -8.63 -28.57
CA VAL A 469 -24.32 -8.93 -27.13
C VAL A 469 -23.14 -9.77 -26.66
N TRP A 470 -22.79 -10.81 -27.42
CA TRP A 470 -21.58 -11.61 -27.18
C TRP A 470 -20.30 -10.78 -27.30
N GLY A 471 -20.21 -9.85 -28.26
CA GLY A 471 -19.07 -8.94 -28.38
C GLY A 471 -18.90 -8.01 -27.18
N LEU A 472 -19.99 -7.43 -26.67
CA LEU A 472 -19.98 -6.60 -25.46
C LEU A 472 -19.62 -7.43 -24.22
N PHE A 473 -20.19 -8.62 -24.08
CA PHE A 473 -19.85 -9.55 -23.01
C PHE A 473 -18.37 -9.95 -23.05
N THR A 474 -17.84 -10.23 -24.25
CA THR A 474 -16.42 -10.50 -24.47
C THR A 474 -15.57 -9.30 -24.05
N GLY A 475 -16.00 -8.07 -24.35
CA GLY A 475 -15.37 -6.86 -23.85
C GLY A 475 -15.28 -6.83 -22.32
N PHE A 476 -16.34 -7.18 -21.61
CA PHE A 476 -16.33 -7.25 -20.14
C PHE A 476 -15.37 -8.33 -19.65
N MET A 477 -15.29 -9.48 -20.32
CA MET A 477 -14.34 -10.55 -19.99
C MET A 477 -12.88 -10.13 -20.22
N ILE A 478 -12.61 -9.33 -21.26
CA ILE A 478 -11.27 -8.77 -21.53
C ILE A 478 -10.89 -7.79 -20.41
N VAL A 479 -11.80 -6.91 -19.98
CA VAL A 479 -11.56 -5.99 -18.86
C VAL A 479 -11.33 -6.77 -17.56
N ALA A 480 -12.14 -7.80 -17.28
CA ALA A 480 -11.97 -8.67 -16.13
C ALA A 480 -10.61 -9.43 -16.16
N GLY A 481 -10.20 -9.93 -17.32
CA GLY A 481 -8.88 -10.52 -17.52
C GLY A 481 -7.74 -9.51 -17.31
N GLY A 482 -7.91 -8.27 -17.78
CA GLY A 482 -6.99 -7.18 -17.53
C GLY A 482 -6.84 -6.84 -16.05
N LEU A 483 -7.95 -6.83 -15.28
CA LEU A 483 -7.90 -6.70 -13.82
C LEU A 483 -7.05 -7.80 -13.20
N ILE A 484 -7.36 -9.07 -13.50
CA ILE A 484 -6.63 -10.22 -12.96
C ILE A 484 -5.13 -10.10 -13.30
N PHE A 485 -4.80 -9.69 -14.53
CA PHE A 485 -3.43 -9.51 -14.97
C PHE A 485 -2.68 -8.46 -14.13
N TRP A 486 -3.21 -7.25 -13.98
CA TRP A 486 -2.52 -6.18 -13.26
C TRP A 486 -2.55 -6.35 -11.73
N GLN A 487 -3.66 -6.83 -11.20
CA GLN A 487 -3.93 -6.89 -9.76
C GLN A 487 -3.43 -8.17 -9.09
N VAL A 488 -3.22 -9.25 -9.85
CA VAL A 488 -2.74 -10.54 -9.32
C VAL A 488 -1.44 -10.97 -9.98
N ALA A 489 -1.42 -11.08 -11.32
CA ALA A 489 -0.26 -11.64 -12.00
C ALA A 489 0.99 -10.72 -11.95
N LEU A 490 0.80 -9.42 -12.18
CA LEU A 490 1.90 -8.44 -12.20
C LEU A 490 2.07 -7.67 -10.89
N ALA A 491 1.14 -7.85 -9.94
CA ALA A 491 1.17 -7.15 -8.66
C ALA A 491 2.51 -7.27 -7.90
N PRO A 492 3.15 -8.46 -7.80
CA PRO A 492 4.42 -8.57 -7.07
C PRO A 492 5.56 -7.73 -7.65
N PHE A 493 5.54 -7.47 -8.97
CA PHE A 493 6.54 -6.64 -9.63
C PHE A 493 6.25 -5.16 -9.48
N LEU A 494 4.97 -4.77 -9.56
CA LEU A 494 4.54 -3.38 -9.49
C LEU A 494 4.59 -2.82 -8.06
N THR A 495 4.26 -3.63 -7.06
CA THR A 495 4.28 -3.17 -5.66
C THR A 495 5.68 -2.90 -5.14
N ARG A 496 6.70 -3.59 -5.69
CA ARG A 496 8.12 -3.46 -5.30
C ARG A 496 8.89 -2.41 -6.08
N ARG A 497 8.25 -1.65 -6.97
CA ARG A 497 8.94 -0.61 -7.73
C ARG A 497 9.31 0.57 -6.83
N ASP A 498 10.47 1.16 -7.10
CA ASP A 498 10.98 2.31 -6.35
C ASP A 498 10.12 3.58 -6.53
N ASP A 499 9.39 3.69 -7.64
CA ASP A 499 8.48 4.81 -7.94
C ASP A 499 7.06 4.63 -7.35
N ASN A 500 6.83 3.55 -6.59
CA ASN A 500 5.55 3.32 -5.93
C ASN A 500 5.53 3.95 -4.52
N PRO A 501 4.70 4.97 -4.26
CA PRO A 501 4.63 5.62 -2.94
C PRO A 501 3.88 4.79 -1.88
N ARG A 502 3.09 3.78 -2.29
CA ARG A 502 2.17 3.05 -1.39
C ARG A 502 2.86 2.29 -0.27
N PRO A 503 3.97 1.55 -0.49
CA PRO A 503 4.69 0.89 0.59
C PRO A 503 5.20 1.88 1.65
N VAL A 504 5.65 3.07 1.23
CA VAL A 504 6.14 4.10 2.15
C VAL A 504 5.01 4.66 3.02
N VAL A 505 3.84 4.93 2.42
CA VAL A 505 2.67 5.40 3.17
C VAL A 505 2.13 4.30 4.10
N ALA A 506 2.11 3.04 3.67
CA ALA A 506 1.74 1.92 4.52
C ALA A 506 2.71 1.79 5.72
N GLU A 507 4.01 1.98 5.50
CA GLU A 507 5.03 1.99 6.55
C GLU A 507 4.83 3.14 7.54
N GLN A 508 4.46 4.34 7.06
CA GLN A 508 4.14 5.51 7.90
C GLN A 508 2.91 5.31 8.81
N GLN A 509 2.02 4.38 8.48
CA GLN A 509 0.86 4.06 9.29
C GLN A 509 1.17 3.06 10.43
N ILE A 510 2.34 2.41 10.39
CA ILE A 510 2.74 1.43 11.40
C ILE A 510 3.10 2.16 12.70
N ARG A 511 2.36 1.85 13.77
CA ARG A 511 2.68 2.36 15.11
C ARG A 511 3.74 1.46 15.74
N ARG A 512 5.01 1.83 15.56
CA ARG A 512 6.12 1.03 16.10
C ARG A 512 6.12 1.03 17.63
N GLY A 513 6.45 -0.10 18.23
CA GLY A 513 6.59 -0.26 19.68
C GLY A 513 7.77 0.55 20.23
N ARG A 514 7.74 0.89 21.52
CA ARG A 514 8.80 1.66 22.18
C ARG A 514 10.01 0.78 22.50
N LEU A 515 11.20 1.35 22.37
CA LEU A 515 12.39 0.80 23.01
C LEU A 515 12.51 1.42 24.39
N LEU A 516 12.51 0.59 25.43
CA LEU A 516 12.56 1.00 26.84
C LEU A 516 13.87 0.54 27.48
N THR A 517 14.41 1.29 28.43
CA THR A 517 15.53 0.85 29.28
C THR A 517 15.06 -0.18 30.32
N ALA A 518 16.01 -0.75 31.09
CA ALA A 518 15.68 -1.66 32.17
C ALA A 518 14.76 -1.03 33.25
N ALA A 519 14.78 0.31 33.38
CA ALA A 519 13.96 1.10 34.30
C ALA A 519 12.63 1.59 33.66
N GLY A 520 12.34 1.21 32.41
CA GLY A 520 11.12 1.60 31.70
C GLY A 520 11.16 2.99 31.06
N VAL A 521 12.34 3.62 30.95
CA VAL A 521 12.51 4.93 30.30
C VAL A 521 12.58 4.74 28.77
N PRO A 522 11.85 5.50 27.96
CA PRO A 522 11.90 5.36 26.50
C PRO A 522 13.21 5.91 25.92
N VAL A 523 13.87 5.09 25.08
CA VAL A 523 15.06 5.46 24.29
C VAL A 523 14.74 5.58 22.80
N ALA A 524 13.64 4.98 22.36
CA ALA A 524 13.00 5.27 21.09
C ALA A 524 11.48 5.13 21.23
N GLU A 525 10.74 6.10 20.72
CA GLU A 525 9.29 6.14 20.79
C GLU A 525 8.68 6.63 19.48
N THR A 526 7.43 6.26 19.23
CA THR A 526 6.68 6.72 18.07
C THR A 526 5.72 7.82 18.51
N ILE A 527 5.88 9.00 17.93
CA ILE A 527 5.02 10.16 18.16
C ILE A 527 4.15 10.35 16.93
N ILE A 528 2.88 10.68 17.15
CA ILE A 528 1.95 11.00 16.06
C ILE A 528 1.94 12.52 15.95
N ASN A 529 2.32 13.05 14.78
CA ASN A 529 2.31 14.49 14.54
C ASN A 529 0.87 15.02 14.36
N GLU A 530 0.69 16.33 14.25
CA GLU A 530 -0.63 16.97 14.06
C GLU A 530 -1.36 16.49 12.79
N GLN A 531 -0.61 15.97 11.83
CA GLN A 531 -1.12 15.41 10.57
C GLN A 531 -1.48 13.93 10.67
N GLY A 532 -1.30 13.30 11.84
CA GLY A 532 -1.62 11.89 12.07
C GLY A 532 -0.55 10.90 11.61
N ILE A 533 0.64 11.38 11.21
CA ILE A 533 1.74 10.55 10.70
C ILE A 533 2.61 10.10 11.88
N ALA A 534 2.99 8.82 11.88
CA ALA A 534 3.87 8.24 12.89
C ALA A 534 5.34 8.58 12.60
N GLU A 535 5.95 9.37 13.47
CA GLU A 535 7.37 9.73 13.44
C GLU A 535 8.12 9.01 14.58
N ARG A 536 9.35 8.60 14.30
CA ARG A 536 10.19 7.93 15.30
C ARG A 536 11.12 8.95 15.96
N ARG A 537 10.99 9.11 17.28
CA ARG A 537 11.82 10.00 18.09
C ARG A 537 12.76 9.22 18.99
N TYR A 538 13.97 9.74 19.15
CA TYR A 538 15.02 9.22 20.02
C TYR A 538 15.34 10.27 21.10
N PRO A 539 14.77 10.15 22.31
CA PRO A 539 14.96 11.16 23.36
C PRO A 539 16.41 11.37 23.79
N TYR A 540 17.24 10.33 23.71
CA TYR A 540 18.67 10.39 24.02
C TYR A 540 19.50 9.95 22.82
N ALA A 541 20.03 10.93 22.09
CA ALA A 541 20.79 10.70 20.86
C ALA A 541 22.12 9.95 21.08
N GLY A 542 22.76 10.07 22.26
CA GLY A 542 24.03 9.40 22.56
C GLY A 542 23.95 7.87 22.41
N LEU A 543 22.77 7.30 22.68
CA LEU A 543 22.47 5.88 22.53
C LEU A 543 22.30 5.42 21.07
N SER A 544 22.44 6.28 20.06
CA SER A 544 22.22 5.93 18.66
C SER A 544 23.08 4.77 18.16
N SER A 545 24.27 4.60 18.69
CA SER A 545 25.11 3.44 18.40
C SER A 545 24.50 2.12 18.89
N VAL A 546 23.67 2.16 19.94
CA VAL A 546 22.91 1.02 20.48
C VAL A 546 21.55 0.90 19.82
N THR A 547 20.72 1.94 19.90
CA THR A 547 19.35 1.94 19.38
C THR A 547 19.35 1.79 17.86
N GLY A 548 20.33 2.39 17.18
CA GLY A 548 20.42 2.47 15.74
C GLY A 548 19.60 3.62 15.21
N TYR A 549 18.81 3.35 14.18
CA TYR A 549 17.88 4.31 13.59
C TYR A 549 16.76 3.57 12.85
N TYR A 550 15.67 4.28 12.61
CA TYR A 550 14.58 3.91 11.74
C TYR A 550 14.29 5.13 10.87
N ASN A 551 14.42 4.95 9.57
CA ASN A 551 14.16 5.99 8.61
C ASN A 551 13.55 5.39 7.34
N LEU A 552 12.52 6.03 6.80
CA LEU A 552 11.79 5.54 5.63
C LEU A 552 12.66 5.48 4.37
N ARG A 553 13.67 6.35 4.27
CA ARG A 553 14.55 6.46 3.12
C ARG A 553 15.81 5.61 3.24
N TYR A 554 16.40 5.57 4.44
CA TYR A 554 17.70 4.91 4.67
C TYR A 554 17.61 3.56 5.41
N GLY A 555 16.39 3.13 5.75
CA GLY A 555 16.11 1.83 6.36
C GLY A 555 16.25 1.83 7.89
N VAL A 556 16.52 0.64 8.43
CA VAL A 556 16.68 0.40 9.87
C VAL A 556 18.10 -0.06 10.20
N GLY A 557 18.62 0.36 11.34
CA GLY A 557 19.95 -0.01 11.85
C GLY A 557 19.93 -0.42 13.32
N GLY A 558 21.03 -1.00 13.80
CA GLY A 558 21.22 -1.31 15.24
C GLY A 558 20.13 -2.20 15.86
N THR A 559 19.69 -1.83 17.07
CA THR A 559 18.63 -2.53 17.81
C THR A 559 17.27 -2.43 17.12
N GLU A 560 16.96 -1.29 16.47
CA GLU A 560 15.75 -1.13 15.65
C GLU A 560 15.67 -2.20 14.55
N ALA A 561 16.78 -2.53 13.89
CA ALA A 561 16.82 -3.59 12.90
C ALA A 561 16.71 -5.00 13.51
N ALA A 562 17.40 -5.24 14.64
CA ALA A 562 17.39 -6.54 15.32
C ALA A 562 16.00 -6.95 15.82
N PHE A 563 15.21 -5.97 16.29
CA PHE A 563 13.86 -6.19 16.82
C PHE A 563 12.75 -5.68 15.89
N ASP A 564 13.05 -5.34 14.63
CA ASP A 564 12.08 -4.80 13.66
C ASP A 564 10.79 -5.63 13.57
N PRO A 565 10.82 -6.97 13.52
CA PRO A 565 9.59 -7.77 13.48
C PRO A 565 8.69 -7.59 14.71
N ILE A 566 9.26 -7.39 15.90
CA ILE A 566 8.51 -7.18 17.15
C ILE A 566 8.03 -5.73 17.23
N LEU A 567 8.92 -4.79 16.92
CA LEU A 567 8.66 -3.35 16.94
C LEU A 567 7.61 -2.95 15.92
N ARG A 568 7.45 -3.68 14.81
CA ARG A 568 6.38 -3.45 13.84
C ARG A 568 5.13 -4.28 14.10
N GLY A 569 5.16 -5.24 15.03
CA GLY A 569 4.01 -6.08 15.34
C GLY A 569 3.78 -7.24 14.36
N ALA A 570 4.81 -7.60 13.58
CA ALA A 570 4.80 -8.74 12.66
C ALA A 570 5.16 -10.07 13.35
N ALA A 571 5.91 -10.03 14.45
CA ALA A 571 6.33 -11.22 15.19
C ALA A 571 5.30 -11.63 16.25
N GLY A 572 5.13 -12.95 16.44
CA GLY A 572 4.34 -13.55 17.51
C GLY A 572 2.84 -13.68 17.24
N LYS A 573 2.39 -13.37 16.01
CA LYS A 573 1.03 -13.68 15.54
C LYS A 573 1.00 -15.05 14.88
N SER A 574 -0.07 -15.80 15.12
CA SER A 574 -0.36 -17.00 14.34
C SER A 574 -0.69 -16.65 12.88
N ALA A 575 -0.54 -17.60 11.96
CA ALA A 575 -0.89 -17.38 10.55
C ALA A 575 -2.37 -17.00 10.37
N GLU A 576 -3.24 -17.49 11.26
CA GLU A 576 -4.68 -17.19 11.27
C GLU A 576 -4.95 -15.75 11.72
N GLU A 577 -4.29 -15.29 12.78
CA GLU A 577 -4.39 -13.89 13.25
C GLU A 577 -3.86 -12.92 12.21
N GLN A 578 -2.73 -13.25 11.57
CA GLN A 578 -2.17 -12.41 10.53
C GLN A 578 -3.10 -12.34 9.31
N TRP A 579 -3.67 -13.46 8.87
CA TRP A 579 -4.65 -13.49 7.80
C TRP A 579 -5.92 -12.69 8.16
N LEU A 580 -6.40 -12.79 9.39
CA LEU A 580 -7.57 -12.03 9.86
C LEU A 580 -7.29 -10.53 9.93
N ASP A 581 -6.12 -10.14 10.41
CA ASP A 581 -5.71 -8.73 10.46
C ASP A 581 -5.55 -8.14 9.05
N ASP A 582 -5.01 -8.91 8.10
CA ASP A 582 -4.93 -8.53 6.69
C ASP A 582 -6.33 -8.40 6.06
N LEU A 583 -7.26 -9.32 6.36
CA LEU A 583 -8.65 -9.27 5.88
C LEU A 583 -9.43 -8.09 6.47
N LEU A 584 -9.13 -7.71 7.72
CA LEU A 584 -9.77 -6.60 8.43
C LEU A 584 -9.02 -5.27 8.27
N HIS A 585 -7.91 -5.26 7.52
CA HIS A 585 -7.06 -4.08 7.26
C HIS A 585 -6.66 -3.34 8.53
N ARG A 586 -6.30 -4.10 9.58
CA ARG A 586 -5.87 -3.53 10.85
C ARG A 586 -4.44 -3.01 10.72
N PRO A 587 -4.16 -1.73 11.06
CA PRO A 587 -2.79 -1.24 11.05
C PRO A 587 -1.95 -2.05 12.01
N LEU A 588 -0.73 -2.37 11.61
CA LEU A 588 0.20 -3.09 12.46
C LEU A 588 0.57 -2.22 13.67
N VAL A 589 0.37 -2.77 14.87
CA VAL A 589 0.75 -2.16 16.14
C VAL A 589 1.90 -2.96 16.72
N GLY A 590 3.03 -2.28 16.87
CA GLY A 590 4.24 -2.81 17.47
C GLY A 590 4.12 -3.11 18.95
N ARG A 591 4.97 -4.02 19.42
CA ARG A 591 5.14 -4.30 20.85
C ARG A 591 6.40 -3.62 21.37
N ASP A 592 6.34 -3.17 22.61
CA ASP A 592 7.48 -2.56 23.29
C ASP A 592 8.56 -3.62 23.57
N VAL A 593 9.83 -3.21 23.46
CA VAL A 593 10.98 -4.06 23.77
C VAL A 593 11.78 -3.39 24.89
N THR A 594 11.98 -4.12 25.98
CA THR A 594 12.75 -3.67 27.14
C THR A 594 14.21 -4.11 27.02
N LEU A 595 15.11 -3.14 26.95
CA LEU A 595 16.55 -3.33 26.92
C LEU A 595 17.11 -3.56 28.34
N THR A 596 18.29 -4.16 28.41
CA THR A 596 19.08 -4.31 29.65
C THR A 596 19.89 -3.05 29.99
N ILE A 597 19.94 -2.08 29.09
CA ILE A 597 20.69 -0.83 29.25
C ILE A 597 20.23 -0.08 30.50
N ASP A 598 21.22 0.39 31.26
CA ASP A 598 21.04 1.29 32.39
C ASP A 598 21.42 2.71 31.96
N LEU A 599 20.43 3.61 31.94
CA LEU A 599 20.58 4.92 31.32
C LEU A 599 21.58 5.83 32.05
N PRO A 600 21.58 5.94 33.40
CA PRO A 600 22.58 6.73 34.11
C PRO A 600 24.01 6.25 33.85
N ALA A 601 24.26 4.94 33.90
CA ALA A 601 25.56 4.36 33.62
C ALA A 601 25.99 4.59 32.15
N GLN A 602 25.05 4.52 31.21
CA GLN A 602 25.32 4.85 29.81
C GLN A 602 25.71 6.32 29.63
N VAL A 603 24.97 7.25 30.24
CA VAL A 603 25.28 8.68 30.18
C VAL A 603 26.67 8.96 30.77
N ALA A 604 27.01 8.34 31.90
CA ALA A 604 28.33 8.44 32.49
C ALA A 604 29.43 7.94 31.53
N ALA A 605 29.17 6.86 30.79
CA ALA A 605 30.10 6.33 29.79
C ALA A 605 30.30 7.25 28.59
N ASP A 606 29.21 7.81 28.06
CA ASP A 606 29.25 8.74 26.93
C ASP A 606 30.01 10.04 27.34
N VAL A 607 29.75 10.56 28.56
CA VAL A 607 30.47 11.71 29.13
C VAL A 607 31.95 11.40 29.36
N ALA A 608 32.26 10.20 29.87
CA ALA A 608 33.63 9.77 30.09
C ALA A 608 34.43 9.68 28.79
N LEU A 609 33.85 9.11 27.72
CA LEU A 609 34.49 9.03 26.40
C LEU A 609 34.68 10.41 25.76
N GLY A 610 33.75 11.33 25.95
CA GLY A 610 33.81 12.67 25.36
C GLY A 610 34.00 12.63 23.85
N ASP A 611 35.00 13.33 23.33
CA ASP A 611 35.32 13.37 21.90
C ASP A 611 36.30 12.28 21.43
N GLN A 612 36.71 11.37 22.33
CA GLN A 612 37.66 10.31 22.00
C GLN A 612 36.99 9.23 21.13
N GLU A 613 37.66 8.83 20.05
CA GLU A 613 37.19 7.71 19.22
C GLU A 613 37.39 6.39 19.99
N GLY A 614 36.32 5.63 20.21
CA GLY A 614 36.41 4.44 21.05
C GLY A 614 35.07 3.78 21.36
N ALA A 615 35.10 2.78 22.24
CA ALA A 615 33.92 2.13 22.77
C ALA A 615 34.10 1.67 24.21
N VAL A 616 33.01 1.66 24.96
CA VAL A 616 32.93 1.14 26.33
C VAL A 616 31.79 0.14 26.43
N VAL A 617 32.05 -1.02 27.01
CA VAL A 617 31.06 -2.06 27.30
C VAL A 617 31.10 -2.39 28.77
N VAL A 618 29.93 -2.36 29.42
CA VAL A 618 29.74 -2.87 30.78
C VAL A 618 28.70 -3.99 30.72
N MET A 619 29.08 -5.16 31.20
CA MET A 619 28.24 -6.36 31.18
C MET A 619 28.17 -6.99 32.57
N GLU A 620 26.97 -7.36 33.01
CA GLU A 620 26.78 -8.16 34.21
C GLU A 620 27.20 -9.61 33.95
N ILE A 621 28.01 -10.18 34.85
CA ILE A 621 28.68 -11.46 34.63
C ILE A 621 27.67 -12.61 34.59
N GLU A 622 26.83 -12.73 35.63
CA GLU A 622 25.93 -13.89 35.80
C GLU A 622 24.85 -13.96 34.72
N SER A 623 24.20 -12.84 34.45
CA SER A 623 23.08 -12.75 33.51
C SER A 623 23.53 -12.56 32.06
N GLY A 624 24.73 -12.04 31.82
CA GLY A 624 25.17 -11.57 30.51
C GLY A 624 24.48 -10.28 30.06
N ALA A 625 23.73 -9.60 30.93
CA ALA A 625 23.03 -8.36 30.61
C ALA A 625 24.02 -7.24 30.28
N ILE A 626 23.84 -6.60 29.13
CA ILE A 626 24.64 -5.45 28.73
C ILE A 626 24.01 -4.19 29.34
N LEU A 627 24.72 -3.56 30.26
CA LEU A 627 24.26 -2.36 30.97
C LEU A 627 24.68 -1.09 30.24
N VAL A 628 25.88 -1.09 29.66
CA VAL A 628 26.45 0.02 28.89
C VAL A 628 27.02 -0.51 27.59
N MET A 629 26.73 0.17 26.49
CA MET A 629 27.34 -0.08 25.18
C MET A 629 27.55 1.27 24.49
N SER A 630 28.60 1.99 24.89
CA SER A 630 28.93 3.29 24.30
C SER A 630 29.90 3.14 23.12
N SER A 631 29.74 4.00 22.11
CA SER A 631 30.61 4.07 20.93
C SER A 631 30.69 5.51 20.43
N HIS A 632 31.91 6.01 20.29
CA HIS A 632 32.21 7.38 19.85
C HIS A 632 33.15 7.40 18.62
N PRO A 633 32.98 8.37 17.69
CA PRO A 633 31.93 9.39 17.67
C PRO A 633 30.54 8.79 17.40
N THR A 634 29.52 9.43 17.95
CA THR A 634 28.10 9.06 17.82
C THR A 634 27.38 10.03 16.86
N TYR A 635 26.11 9.79 16.57
CA TYR A 635 25.26 10.65 15.72
C TYR A 635 23.88 10.83 16.34
N ASP A 636 23.11 11.81 15.85
CA ASP A 636 21.71 11.98 16.24
C ASP A 636 20.77 11.37 15.18
N PRO A 637 20.02 10.30 15.51
CA PRO A 637 19.07 9.69 14.59
C PRO A 637 17.90 10.62 14.22
N ASN A 638 17.58 11.62 15.05
CA ASN A 638 16.50 12.55 14.78
C ASN A 638 16.83 13.54 13.64
N THR A 639 18.12 13.78 13.36
CA THR A 639 18.59 14.67 12.28
C THR A 639 19.29 13.88 11.15
N LEU A 640 18.99 12.58 11.07
CA LEU A 640 19.64 11.67 10.14
C LEU A 640 19.42 12.06 8.68
N GLU A 641 18.23 12.56 8.33
CA GLU A 641 17.89 12.93 6.95
C GLU A 641 18.75 14.08 6.42
N ASP A 642 18.98 15.09 7.25
CA ASP A 642 19.75 16.27 6.90
C ASP A 642 21.26 15.97 6.81
N ASN A 643 21.74 15.04 7.65
CA ASN A 643 23.17 14.79 7.83
C ASN A 643 23.67 13.48 7.19
N TRP A 644 22.80 12.69 6.52
CA TRP A 644 23.15 11.35 6.02
C TRP A 644 24.42 11.32 5.16
N ASP A 645 24.52 12.21 4.17
CA ASP A 645 25.67 12.25 3.26
C ASP A 645 26.96 12.63 3.98
N MET A 646 26.87 13.47 5.02
CA MET A 646 28.01 13.83 5.87
C MET A 646 28.43 12.63 6.72
N LEU A 647 27.49 11.99 7.43
CA LEU A 647 27.75 10.84 8.31
C LEU A 647 28.32 9.64 7.55
N ARG A 648 27.82 9.37 6.33
CA ARG A 648 28.29 8.27 5.49
C ARG A 648 29.71 8.49 4.96
N ARG A 649 30.13 9.74 4.74
CA ARG A 649 31.46 10.11 4.22
C ARG A 649 32.48 10.41 5.31
N ASP A 650 32.04 10.58 6.56
CA ASP A 650 32.94 10.82 7.69
C ASP A 650 33.89 9.63 7.87
N GLN A 651 35.19 9.90 7.77
CA GLN A 651 36.25 8.90 7.91
C GLN A 651 36.28 8.29 9.32
N ARG A 652 35.76 9.01 10.32
CA ARG A 652 35.61 8.52 11.69
C ARG A 652 34.37 7.65 11.87
N ALA A 653 33.69 7.22 10.80
CA ALA A 653 32.62 6.20 10.83
C ALA A 653 31.65 6.29 12.04
N PRO A 654 30.89 7.38 12.20
CA PRO A 654 29.99 7.58 13.34
C PRO A 654 28.82 6.57 13.37
N LEU A 655 28.41 6.04 12.22
CA LEU A 655 27.34 5.03 12.12
C LEU A 655 27.78 3.62 12.58
N LEU A 656 29.08 3.40 12.80
CA LEU A 656 29.62 2.11 13.22
C LEU A 656 29.51 1.95 14.74
N ASN A 657 28.82 0.90 15.20
CA ASN A 657 28.86 0.52 16.61
C ASN A 657 30.18 -0.21 16.90
N ARG A 658 31.14 0.52 17.46
CA ARG A 658 32.48 -0.02 17.75
C ARG A 658 32.49 -1.11 18.80
N ALA A 659 31.52 -1.14 19.72
CA ALA A 659 31.44 -2.15 20.78
C ALA A 659 31.16 -3.56 20.23
N THR A 660 30.42 -3.67 19.13
CA THR A 660 29.93 -4.94 18.57
C THR A 660 30.36 -5.20 17.13
N GLN A 661 30.69 -4.16 16.36
CA GLN A 661 31.06 -4.23 14.95
C GLN A 661 32.48 -3.74 14.69
N GLY A 662 33.10 -3.01 15.63
CA GLY A 662 34.48 -2.57 15.53
C GLY A 662 35.44 -3.73 15.79
N LEU A 663 36.28 -4.05 14.80
CA LEU A 663 37.36 -5.03 14.96
C LEU A 663 38.66 -4.30 15.28
N PHE A 664 39.17 -4.55 16.47
CA PHE A 664 40.36 -3.90 16.99
C PHE A 664 41.42 -4.95 17.30
N PRO A 665 42.66 -4.82 16.79
CA PRO A 665 43.78 -5.64 17.21
C PRO A 665 43.95 -5.60 18.72
N VAL A 666 44.16 -6.77 19.34
CA VAL A 666 44.23 -6.92 20.80
C VAL A 666 45.61 -6.56 21.38
N GLY A 667 46.65 -6.53 20.55
CA GLY A 667 48.00 -6.15 20.99
C GLY A 667 48.51 -7.03 22.13
N ASP A 668 48.93 -6.42 23.24
CA ASP A 668 49.39 -7.13 24.44
C ASP A 668 48.34 -8.05 25.07
N LEU A 669 47.04 -7.77 24.85
CA LEU A 669 45.97 -8.62 25.34
C LEU A 669 45.93 -10.00 24.66
N ALA A 670 46.70 -10.21 23.59
CA ALA A 670 46.95 -11.54 23.04
C ALA A 670 47.50 -12.51 24.10
N ARG A 671 48.15 -11.99 25.15
CA ARG A 671 48.60 -12.74 26.32
C ARG A 671 47.45 -13.43 27.04
N LEU A 672 46.28 -12.81 27.17
CA LEU A 672 45.11 -13.42 27.81
C LEU A 672 44.70 -14.72 27.10
N VAL A 673 44.55 -14.65 25.77
CA VAL A 673 44.24 -15.82 24.94
C VAL A 673 45.35 -16.87 25.04
N GLY A 674 46.60 -16.41 25.03
CA GLY A 674 47.78 -17.26 25.20
C GLY A 674 47.83 -18.05 26.50
N LEU A 675 47.59 -17.37 27.62
CA LEU A 675 47.64 -17.97 28.96
C LEU A 675 46.57 -19.05 29.13
N ILE A 676 45.35 -18.77 28.66
CA ILE A 676 44.26 -19.76 28.65
C ILE A 676 44.68 -20.96 27.80
N GLY A 677 45.17 -20.73 26.58
CA GLY A 677 45.60 -21.79 25.67
C GLY A 677 46.74 -22.65 26.22
N LEU A 678 47.77 -22.03 26.79
CA LEU A 678 48.91 -22.73 27.41
C LEU A 678 48.46 -23.60 28.58
N ARG A 679 47.54 -23.11 29.40
CA ARG A 679 46.96 -23.88 30.51
C ARG A 679 46.11 -25.04 30.04
N GLU A 680 45.22 -24.81 29.08
CA GLU A 680 44.37 -25.87 28.50
C GLU A 680 45.20 -26.94 27.80
N ALA A 681 46.31 -26.56 27.17
CA ALA A 681 47.27 -27.47 26.55
C ALA A 681 48.19 -28.19 27.54
N GLY A 682 48.18 -27.82 28.83
CA GLY A 682 49.09 -28.37 29.84
C GLY A 682 50.57 -28.00 29.62
N ALA A 683 50.84 -26.91 28.91
CA ALA A 683 52.19 -26.46 28.58
C ALA A 683 52.91 -25.84 29.79
N THR A 684 54.25 -25.87 29.76
CA THR A 684 55.08 -25.22 30.78
C THR A 684 54.99 -23.70 30.65
N LEU A 685 54.61 -23.03 31.74
CA LEU A 685 54.50 -21.57 31.79
C LEU A 685 55.80 -20.93 32.30
N PRO A 686 56.12 -19.69 31.86
CA PRO A 686 57.22 -18.92 32.43
C PRO A 686 57.02 -18.65 33.93
N ALA A 687 58.12 -18.37 34.64
CA ALA A 687 58.08 -18.05 36.07
C ALA A 687 57.22 -16.80 36.38
N ASP A 688 57.29 -15.77 35.52
CA ASP A 688 56.37 -14.64 35.51
C ASP A 688 55.77 -14.45 34.10
N PRO A 689 54.56 -14.99 33.86
CA PRO A 689 53.91 -14.89 32.56
C PRO A 689 53.47 -13.47 32.18
N LEU A 690 53.39 -12.52 33.13
CA LEU A 690 52.91 -11.16 32.89
C LEU A 690 54.02 -10.21 32.42
N THR A 691 55.29 -10.57 32.61
CA THR A 691 56.43 -9.75 32.20
C THR A 691 57.23 -10.37 31.06
N ALA A 692 57.08 -11.68 30.83
CA ALA A 692 57.73 -12.38 29.74
C ALA A 692 57.35 -11.81 28.34
N PRO A 693 58.31 -11.70 27.39
CA PRO A 693 58.01 -11.36 26.00
C PRO A 693 56.95 -12.29 25.42
N LEU A 694 55.99 -11.72 24.68
CA LEU A 694 54.83 -12.46 24.18
C LEU A 694 55.24 -13.64 23.26
N THR A 695 56.28 -13.46 22.46
CA THR A 695 56.83 -14.50 21.58
C THR A 695 57.32 -15.71 22.36
N ASP A 696 58.04 -15.47 23.45
CA ASP A 696 58.68 -16.51 24.26
C ASP A 696 57.63 -17.22 25.11
N MET A 697 56.65 -16.48 25.63
CA MET A 697 55.53 -17.04 26.36
C MET A 697 54.67 -17.96 25.48
N LEU A 698 54.40 -17.55 24.22
CA LEU A 698 53.53 -18.30 23.31
C LEU A 698 54.24 -19.45 22.57
N ALA A 699 55.57 -19.50 22.56
CA ALA A 699 56.34 -20.53 21.86
C ALA A 699 55.86 -21.97 22.13
N PRO A 700 55.52 -22.37 23.38
CA PRO A 700 55.02 -23.71 23.67
C PRO A 700 53.62 -24.01 23.13
N LEU A 701 52.79 -23.00 22.87
CA LEU A 701 51.40 -23.19 22.42
C LEU A 701 51.32 -23.49 20.91
N SER A 702 52.34 -23.12 20.14
CA SER A 702 52.34 -23.10 18.66
C SER A 702 51.28 -22.16 18.03
N GLN A 703 51.50 -21.75 16.79
CA GLN A 703 50.54 -20.91 16.05
C GLN A 703 49.16 -21.59 15.88
N PRO A 704 49.07 -22.89 15.47
CA PRO A 704 47.78 -23.58 15.38
C PRO A 704 47.06 -23.69 16.73
N GLY A 705 47.80 -23.89 17.83
CA GLY A 705 47.22 -23.95 19.18
C GLY A 705 46.65 -22.61 19.63
N TYR A 706 47.31 -21.50 19.30
CA TYR A 706 46.77 -20.15 19.55
C TYR A 706 45.47 -19.91 18.78
N LEU A 707 45.43 -20.27 17.50
CA LEU A 707 44.22 -20.16 16.67
C LEU A 707 43.08 -21.05 17.17
N ALA A 708 43.38 -22.27 17.62
CA ALA A 708 42.41 -23.18 18.21
C ALA A 708 41.82 -22.59 19.50
N THR A 709 42.66 -21.99 20.35
CA THR A 709 42.24 -21.33 21.59
C THR A 709 41.33 -20.14 21.28
N ALA A 710 41.69 -19.28 20.32
CA ALA A 710 40.84 -18.15 19.91
C ALA A 710 39.45 -18.61 19.42
N ARG A 711 39.38 -19.74 18.70
CA ARG A 711 38.09 -20.35 18.28
C ARG A 711 37.31 -20.95 19.45
N GLN A 712 38.00 -21.62 20.37
CA GLN A 712 37.42 -22.20 21.59
C GLN A 712 36.77 -21.13 22.48
N LEU A 713 37.41 -19.96 22.60
CA LEU A 713 36.89 -18.78 23.30
C LEU A 713 35.71 -18.09 22.59
N GLY A 714 35.27 -18.61 21.43
CA GLY A 714 34.11 -18.08 20.72
C GLY A 714 34.33 -16.73 20.05
N LEU A 715 35.59 -16.28 19.89
CA LEU A 715 35.94 -14.99 19.27
C LEU A 715 35.58 -14.91 17.78
N MET A 716 35.37 -16.07 17.15
CA MET A 716 35.06 -16.22 15.73
C MET A 716 33.58 -16.54 15.47
N ARG A 717 32.71 -16.42 16.48
CA ARG A 717 31.28 -16.72 16.37
C ARG A 717 30.48 -15.41 16.42
N PRO A 718 29.45 -15.24 15.58
CA PRO A 718 28.56 -14.08 15.69
C PRO A 718 27.84 -14.12 17.04
N LEU A 719 27.60 -12.95 17.62
CA LEU A 719 26.89 -12.83 18.89
C LEU A 719 25.38 -12.85 18.60
N PRO A 720 24.62 -13.76 19.23
CA PRO A 720 23.19 -13.90 18.95
C PRO A 720 22.42 -12.65 19.40
N GLY A 721 21.41 -12.25 18.62
CA GLY A 721 20.52 -11.14 18.95
C GLY A 721 21.08 -9.74 18.74
N LEU A 722 22.31 -9.61 18.21
CA LEU A 722 22.94 -8.32 17.95
C LEU A 722 23.64 -8.30 16.58
N PRO A 723 23.53 -7.21 15.81
CA PRO A 723 24.36 -7.03 14.63
C PRO A 723 25.83 -6.87 15.08
N SER A 724 26.60 -7.95 14.95
CA SER A 724 27.98 -8.05 15.43
C SER A 724 28.92 -8.57 14.33
N GLN A 725 30.16 -8.10 14.32
CA GLN A 725 31.20 -8.66 13.46
C GLN A 725 31.88 -9.84 14.16
N VAL A 726 32.25 -10.86 13.38
CA VAL A 726 33.11 -11.95 13.87
C VAL A 726 34.55 -11.46 13.98
N GLY A 727 35.30 -11.97 14.97
CA GLY A 727 36.72 -11.67 15.09
C GLY A 727 37.51 -12.04 13.84
N ARG A 728 38.73 -11.51 13.72
CA ARG A 728 39.69 -11.83 12.66
C ARG A 728 40.92 -12.46 13.27
N LEU A 729 41.24 -13.67 12.83
CA LEU A 729 42.44 -14.39 13.26
C LEU A 729 43.71 -13.74 12.66
N PRO A 730 44.84 -13.85 13.36
CA PRO A 730 46.15 -13.51 12.78
C PRO A 730 46.45 -14.32 11.53
N ASP A 731 47.02 -13.68 10.52
CA ASP A 731 47.57 -14.35 9.34
C ASP A 731 49.06 -14.65 9.56
N PHE A 732 49.33 -15.77 10.23
CA PHE A 732 50.70 -16.20 10.52
C PHE A 732 51.51 -16.57 9.27
N GLU A 733 50.87 -16.86 8.14
CA GLU A 733 51.56 -17.20 6.89
C GLU A 733 52.17 -15.95 6.23
N ASN A 734 51.54 -14.79 6.38
CA ASN A 734 51.98 -13.51 5.82
C ASN A 734 52.57 -12.55 6.87
N ARG A 735 53.47 -13.05 7.73
CA ARG A 735 54.18 -12.28 8.79
C ARG A 735 53.31 -11.72 9.93
N GLY A 736 52.06 -12.14 10.06
CA GLY A 736 51.22 -11.77 11.19
C GLY A 736 51.70 -12.39 12.51
N THR A 737 51.41 -11.71 13.61
CA THR A 737 51.75 -12.12 14.97
C THR A 737 50.48 -12.33 15.80
N ALA A 738 50.61 -12.98 16.97
CA ALA A 738 49.46 -13.18 17.86
C ALA A 738 48.78 -11.86 18.29
N ARG A 739 49.51 -10.74 18.23
CA ARG A 739 49.04 -9.38 18.52
C ARG A 739 47.99 -8.87 17.52
N ASP A 740 48.02 -9.41 16.29
CA ASP A 740 47.13 -9.02 15.18
C ASP A 740 45.73 -9.64 15.28
N LEU A 741 45.48 -10.48 16.29
CA LEU A 741 44.15 -11.00 16.59
C LEU A 741 43.23 -9.80 16.80
N ALA A 742 42.22 -9.64 15.96
CA ALA A 742 41.30 -8.51 16.05
C ALA A 742 39.92 -8.98 16.50
N VAL A 743 39.38 -8.36 17.53
CA VAL A 743 38.09 -8.74 18.12
C VAL A 743 37.31 -7.49 18.51
N THR A 744 36.04 -7.68 18.85
CA THR A 744 35.19 -6.60 19.34
C THR A 744 35.31 -6.49 20.87
N PRO A 745 35.07 -5.30 21.45
CA PRO A 745 35.02 -5.12 22.90
C PRO A 745 34.10 -6.11 23.62
N LEU A 746 32.92 -6.39 23.03
CA LEU A 746 31.97 -7.34 23.60
C LEU A 746 32.49 -8.79 23.59
N HIS A 747 33.33 -9.19 22.63
CA HIS A 747 33.98 -10.50 22.66
C HIS A 747 34.92 -10.65 23.87
N LEU A 748 35.75 -9.63 24.15
CA LEU A 748 36.64 -9.66 25.32
C LEU A 748 35.85 -9.60 26.63
N ALA A 749 34.74 -8.86 26.65
CA ALA A 749 33.88 -8.80 27.83
C ALA A 749 33.37 -10.20 28.23
N ARG A 750 33.01 -11.03 27.23
CA ARG A 750 32.59 -12.42 27.45
C ARG A 750 33.71 -13.32 27.96
N VAL A 751 34.92 -13.19 27.40
CA VAL A 751 36.08 -13.97 27.85
C VAL A 751 36.42 -13.64 29.30
N MET A 752 36.38 -12.36 29.68
CA MET A 752 36.60 -11.96 31.07
C MET A 752 35.51 -12.45 32.01
N ALA A 753 34.24 -12.35 31.61
CA ALA A 753 33.14 -12.88 32.42
C ALA A 753 33.29 -14.39 32.66
N ALA A 754 33.79 -15.14 31.66
CA ALA A 754 34.05 -16.56 31.80
C ALA A 754 35.13 -16.90 32.83
N LEU A 755 36.04 -15.98 33.18
CA LEU A 755 37.01 -16.19 34.26
C LEU A 755 36.32 -16.27 35.63
N GLU A 756 35.21 -15.56 35.81
CA GLU A 756 34.39 -15.59 37.03
C GLU A 756 33.33 -16.71 36.98
N LEU A 757 32.90 -17.12 35.78
CA LEU A 757 31.93 -18.20 35.56
C LEU A 757 32.58 -19.57 35.31
N GLU A 758 33.72 -19.86 35.95
CA GLU A 758 34.38 -21.18 35.90
C GLU A 758 34.68 -21.68 34.46
N GLY A 759 34.96 -20.77 33.54
CA GLY A 759 35.22 -21.07 32.13
C GLY A 759 33.98 -21.18 31.23
N ARG A 760 32.79 -20.85 31.75
CA ARG A 760 31.55 -20.78 30.96
C ARG A 760 31.39 -19.40 30.32
N LEU A 761 31.29 -19.36 28.98
CA LEU A 761 31.04 -18.11 28.26
C LEU A 761 29.56 -17.73 28.39
N PRO A 762 29.24 -16.53 28.93
CA PRO A 762 27.87 -16.05 28.97
C PRO A 762 27.41 -15.65 27.57
N THR A 763 26.09 -15.71 27.36
CA THR A 763 25.45 -15.18 26.16
C THR A 763 25.08 -13.72 26.42
N PRO A 764 25.60 -12.75 25.64
CA PRO A 764 25.30 -11.35 25.87
C PRO A 764 23.83 -11.08 25.60
N LEU A 765 23.17 -10.36 26.50
CA LEU A 765 21.76 -10.02 26.45
C LEU A 765 21.61 -8.50 26.36
N LEU A 766 21.05 -8.00 25.26
CA LEU A 766 20.67 -6.58 25.13
C LEU A 766 19.19 -6.33 25.44
N ALA A 767 18.32 -7.33 25.27
CA ALA A 767 16.89 -7.20 25.55
C ALA A 767 16.43 -8.28 26.55
N LYS A 768 15.57 -7.86 27.48
CA LYS A 768 14.88 -8.77 28.41
C LYS A 768 13.77 -9.47 27.64
N THR A 769 13.94 -10.76 27.36
CA THR A 769 12.89 -11.61 26.78
C THR A 769 12.37 -12.55 27.86
N GLU A 770 11.10 -12.98 27.79
CA GLU A 770 10.52 -13.95 28.75
C GLU A 770 11.33 -15.28 28.81
N ALA A 771 12.05 -15.62 27.74
CA ALA A 771 12.93 -16.78 27.66
C ALA A 771 14.39 -16.53 28.13
N SER A 772 14.78 -15.30 28.46
CA SER A 772 16.18 -14.91 28.73
C SER A 772 16.77 -15.51 30.00
N ALA A 773 15.95 -16.01 30.94
CA ALA A 773 16.41 -16.56 32.21
C ALA A 773 17.10 -17.95 32.10
N THR A 774 17.15 -18.56 30.90
CA THR A 774 17.63 -19.95 30.70
C THR A 774 18.58 -20.13 29.52
N LEU A 775 19.24 -19.06 29.06
CA LEU A 775 20.19 -19.19 27.95
C LEU A 775 21.40 -20.06 28.36
N PRO A 776 21.71 -21.13 27.61
CA PRO A 776 22.79 -22.04 27.98
C PRO A 776 24.15 -21.33 27.91
N GLN A 777 24.87 -21.32 29.03
CA GLN A 777 26.27 -20.91 29.03
C GLN A 777 27.12 -22.05 28.46
N THR A 778 28.01 -21.73 27.52
CA THR A 778 28.84 -22.77 26.87
C THR A 778 30.15 -22.89 27.63
N HIS A 779 30.47 -24.09 28.13
CA HIS A 779 31.77 -24.34 28.76
C HIS A 779 32.87 -24.26 27.70
N SER A 780 33.76 -23.28 27.83
CA SER A 780 34.80 -23.00 26.85
C SER A 780 36.15 -23.55 27.29
N PHE A 781 36.55 -23.34 28.55
CA PHE A 781 37.83 -23.80 29.12
C PHE A 781 37.62 -24.27 30.56
N ARG A 782 38.61 -24.93 31.17
CA ARG A 782 38.43 -25.58 32.48
C ARG A 782 38.34 -24.59 33.66
N PRO A 783 37.61 -24.95 34.75
CA PRO A 783 37.49 -24.10 35.95
C PRO A 783 38.82 -23.78 36.65
N ASP A 784 39.78 -24.72 36.62
CA ASP A 784 41.13 -24.54 37.16
C ASP A 784 41.92 -23.52 36.32
N THR A 785 41.81 -23.57 35.00
CA THR A 785 42.35 -22.54 34.10
C THR A 785 41.76 -21.16 34.42
N ALA A 786 40.44 -21.07 34.63
CA ALA A 786 39.77 -19.82 34.99
C ALA A 786 40.31 -19.21 36.29
N SER A 787 40.41 -20.05 37.33
CA SER A 787 40.90 -19.64 38.66
C SER A 787 42.38 -19.22 38.62
N TYR A 788 43.20 -19.92 37.83
CA TYR A 788 44.60 -19.56 37.64
C TYR A 788 44.77 -18.20 36.96
N VAL A 789 44.10 -17.97 35.83
CA VAL A 789 44.20 -16.70 35.10
C VAL A 789 43.64 -15.55 35.93
N ARG A 790 42.56 -15.79 36.68
CA ARG A 790 41.96 -14.82 37.62
C ARG A 790 42.95 -14.38 38.71
N ALA A 791 43.70 -15.32 39.29
CA ALA A 791 44.69 -15.01 40.32
C ALA A 791 45.85 -14.13 39.81
N LEU A 792 46.13 -14.19 38.51
CA LEU A 792 47.16 -13.38 37.84
C LEU A 792 46.68 -12.00 37.38
N LEU A 793 45.41 -11.65 37.56
CA LEU A 793 44.92 -10.34 37.12
C LEU A 793 45.59 -9.22 37.92
N PRO A 794 46.35 -8.31 37.27
CA PRO A 794 46.97 -7.19 37.96
C PRO A 794 45.91 -6.19 38.42
N GLN A 795 46.25 -5.42 39.46
CA GLN A 795 45.42 -4.32 39.92
C GLN A 795 45.56 -3.14 38.96
N VAL A 796 44.44 -2.72 38.38
CA VAL A 796 44.40 -1.69 37.33
C VAL A 796 43.91 -0.36 37.89
N ASP A 797 42.98 -0.42 38.83
CA ASP A 797 42.42 0.68 39.61
C ASP A 797 42.12 0.17 41.04
N PRO A 798 42.02 1.02 42.08
CA PRO A 798 41.63 0.57 43.43
C PRO A 798 40.43 -0.37 43.49
N GLN A 799 39.46 -0.24 42.58
CA GLN A 799 38.25 -1.06 42.54
C GLN A 799 38.19 -2.05 41.36
N MET A 800 39.28 -2.23 40.59
CA MET A 800 39.25 -3.05 39.37
C MET A 800 40.54 -3.85 39.17
N VAL A 801 40.39 -5.13 38.84
CA VAL A 801 41.49 -6.04 38.45
C VAL A 801 41.30 -6.46 36.99
N GLY A 802 42.37 -6.49 36.21
CA GLY A 802 42.24 -6.70 34.77
C GLY A 802 43.53 -6.50 34.01
N PHE A 803 43.44 -6.50 32.68
CA PHE A 803 44.57 -6.22 31.79
C PHE A 803 44.47 -4.82 31.18
N GLN A 804 45.63 -4.21 31.03
CA GLN A 804 45.86 -3.06 30.17
C GLN A 804 46.75 -3.52 29.01
N GLY A 805 46.48 -3.04 27.80
CA GLY A 805 47.29 -3.37 26.63
C GLY A 805 47.27 -2.27 25.59
N VAL A 806 48.33 -2.18 24.80
CA VAL A 806 48.41 -1.24 23.68
C VAL A 806 48.61 -2.01 22.39
N ALA A 807 47.78 -1.72 21.39
CA ALA A 807 48.04 -2.14 20.02
C ALA A 807 48.73 -1.00 19.27
N THR A 808 49.91 -1.30 18.70
CA THR A 808 50.77 -0.28 18.10
C THR A 808 50.33 0.11 16.69
N PRO A 809 50.80 1.24 16.11
CA PRO A 809 50.51 1.59 14.72
C PRO A 809 50.90 0.52 13.69
N LEU A 810 51.85 -0.36 14.03
CA LEU A 810 52.24 -1.50 13.20
C LEU A 810 51.11 -2.53 13.07
N GLU A 811 50.34 -2.73 14.15
CA GLU A 811 49.24 -3.71 14.23
C GLU A 811 47.92 -3.11 13.70
N THR A 812 47.70 -1.82 13.96
CA THR A 812 46.45 -1.11 13.60
C THR A 812 46.51 -0.48 12.22
N GLY A 813 47.72 -0.33 11.66
CA GLY A 813 48.00 0.29 10.37
C GLY A 813 48.04 1.82 10.36
N GLN A 814 47.65 2.50 11.44
CA GLN A 814 47.61 3.97 11.50
C GLN A 814 47.89 4.58 12.90
N ARG A 815 47.03 4.30 13.89
CA ARG A 815 47.05 4.94 15.24
C ARG A 815 47.07 3.89 16.35
N SER A 816 47.70 4.20 17.48
CA SER A 816 47.71 3.29 18.62
C SER A 816 46.29 3.09 19.19
N LEU A 817 45.99 1.89 19.69
CA LEU A 817 44.77 1.60 20.44
C LEU A 817 45.13 1.22 21.87
N SER A 818 44.50 1.89 22.83
CA SER A 818 44.59 1.53 24.24
C SER A 818 43.41 0.68 24.65
N TRP A 819 43.69 -0.49 25.19
CA TRP A 819 42.71 -1.39 25.75
C TRP A 819 42.76 -1.42 27.26
N LEU A 820 41.57 -1.52 27.84
CA LEU A 820 41.39 -1.86 29.23
C LEU A 820 40.25 -2.86 29.36
N VAL A 821 40.54 -3.96 30.04
CA VAL A 821 39.65 -5.12 30.15
C VAL A 821 39.74 -5.65 31.57
N GLY A 822 38.67 -5.57 32.35
CA GLY A 822 38.75 -6.01 33.75
C GLY A 822 37.41 -6.25 34.44
N LEU A 823 37.53 -6.70 35.68
CA LEU A 823 36.47 -7.14 36.56
C LEU A 823 36.28 -6.12 37.69
N ALA A 824 35.02 -5.76 37.94
CA ALA A 824 34.64 -4.80 38.97
C ALA A 824 33.60 -5.40 39.95
N PRO A 825 33.70 -5.11 41.27
CA PRO A 825 32.76 -5.59 42.28
C PRO A 825 31.41 -4.86 42.21
N ALA A 826 30.38 -5.43 42.84
CA ALA A 826 29.02 -4.87 42.85
C ALA A 826 28.93 -3.46 43.48
N GLU A 827 29.77 -3.18 44.47
CA GLU A 827 29.81 -1.92 45.23
C GLU A 827 30.42 -0.76 44.42
N ALA A 828 31.26 -1.07 43.41
CA ALA A 828 31.89 -0.06 42.55
C ALA A 828 30.89 0.66 41.62
N VAL A 829 29.74 0.05 41.34
CA VAL A 829 28.67 0.64 40.48
C VAL A 829 27.54 1.23 41.33
N ARG A 830 27.62 1.15 42.67
CA ARG A 830 26.56 1.59 43.61
C ARG A 830 27.01 2.56 44.69
N ALA A 831 28.27 3.03 44.68
CA ALA A 831 28.77 3.95 45.70
C ALA A 831 28.16 5.37 45.56
N GLU A 832 26.97 5.50 46.14
CA GLU A 832 26.33 6.69 46.69
C GLU A 832 26.37 8.00 45.88
N ALA A 833 25.22 8.27 45.26
CA ALA A 833 24.60 9.58 45.28
C ALA A 833 24.51 10.11 46.73
N LYS A 834 25.58 10.71 47.22
CA LYS A 834 25.52 11.69 48.31
C LYS A 834 25.62 13.07 47.70
N THR A 835 24.46 13.71 47.59
CA THR A 835 24.34 15.16 47.71
C THR A 835 25.20 15.62 48.88
N GLU A 836 26.18 16.49 48.65
CA GLU A 836 26.47 17.58 49.59
C GLU A 836 27.46 18.59 48.99
N THR A 837 26.92 19.79 48.82
CA THR A 837 27.54 21.08 49.10
C THR A 837 28.42 21.01 50.37
N GLU A 838 29.55 21.72 50.35
CA GLU A 838 30.52 21.86 51.45
C GLU A 838 31.32 20.60 51.82
N LEU A 839 32.61 20.58 51.46
CA LEU A 839 33.62 20.44 52.50
C LEU A 839 35.01 20.91 52.05
N VAL A 840 35.58 21.68 52.95
CA VAL A 840 36.84 22.40 52.92
C VAL A 840 38.03 21.43 52.96
N LEU A 841 39.08 21.81 52.24
CA LEU A 841 40.40 21.18 52.20
C LEU A 841 41.02 21.02 53.60
N ASP A 842 41.49 19.82 53.93
CA ASP A 842 42.59 19.63 54.88
C ASP A 842 43.64 18.66 54.29
N PRO A 843 44.83 19.15 53.90
CA PRO A 843 45.85 18.36 53.25
C PRO A 843 46.88 17.83 54.24
N THR A 844 46.48 17.09 55.29
CA THR A 844 47.47 16.49 56.22
C THR A 844 47.07 15.14 56.84
N GLN A 845 46.72 14.12 56.04
CA GLN A 845 46.85 12.72 56.49
C GLN A 845 47.27 11.79 55.35
N ILE A 846 48.58 11.62 55.18
CA ILE A 846 49.18 10.53 54.39
C ILE A 846 49.54 9.42 55.38
N VAL A 847 48.80 8.32 55.36
CA VAL A 847 49.23 7.05 55.94
C VAL A 847 49.24 6.03 54.80
N SER A 848 50.43 5.59 54.43
CA SER A 848 50.63 4.48 53.48
C SER A 848 50.37 3.14 54.18
N PRO A 849 49.64 2.19 53.58
CA PRO A 849 49.76 0.79 53.98
C PRO A 849 50.65 0.03 52.99
N THR A 850 51.64 -0.66 53.56
CA THR A 850 52.42 -1.75 52.94
C THR A 850 51.53 -3.00 52.76
N PRO A 851 51.89 -3.95 51.89
CA PRO A 851 50.96 -4.99 51.42
C PRO A 851 50.80 -6.10 52.47
N SER A 852 49.57 -6.33 52.93
CA SER A 852 49.21 -7.52 53.70
C SER A 852 48.71 -8.62 52.75
N THR A 853 49.35 -9.77 52.87
CA THR A 853 48.95 -11.05 52.30
C THR A 853 47.60 -11.50 52.88
N GLY A 854 46.66 -11.90 52.01
CA GLY A 854 45.44 -12.61 52.39
C GLY A 854 44.21 -11.73 52.62
N VAL A 855 43.61 -11.23 51.55
CA VAL A 855 42.23 -10.70 51.56
C VAL A 855 41.47 -11.43 50.46
N GLU A 856 40.41 -12.15 50.82
CA GLU A 856 39.41 -12.63 49.86
C GLU A 856 38.93 -11.44 49.04
N ARG A 857 39.27 -11.43 47.74
CA ARG A 857 38.84 -10.37 46.83
C ARG A 857 37.31 -10.49 46.65
N PRO A 858 36.54 -9.39 46.78
CA PRO A 858 35.09 -9.43 46.60
C PRO A 858 34.73 -10.02 45.22
N THR A 859 33.66 -10.81 45.15
CA THR A 859 33.17 -11.40 43.90
C THR A 859 32.84 -10.30 42.89
N ALA A 860 33.50 -10.33 41.73
CA ALA A 860 33.23 -9.39 40.67
C ALA A 860 31.81 -9.62 40.13
N ARG A 861 31.07 -8.52 39.91
CA ARG A 861 29.71 -8.56 39.38
C ARG A 861 29.65 -8.08 37.93
N TYR A 862 30.59 -7.23 37.54
CA TYR A 862 30.60 -6.57 36.24
C TYR A 862 31.93 -6.78 35.51
N VAL A 863 31.85 -6.87 34.20
CA VAL A 863 33.00 -6.74 33.30
C VAL A 863 32.95 -5.38 32.65
N VAL A 864 34.08 -4.68 32.67
CA VAL A 864 34.26 -3.40 31.97
C VAL A 864 35.33 -3.57 30.91
N VAL A 865 34.97 -3.26 29.67
CA VAL A 865 35.90 -3.22 28.52
C VAL A 865 35.84 -1.85 27.89
N ALA A 866 36.99 -1.20 27.77
CA ALA A 866 37.15 0.05 27.05
C ALA A 866 38.25 -0.08 26.00
N VAL A 867 37.99 0.44 24.80
CA VAL A 867 38.97 0.60 23.74
C VAL A 867 38.94 2.05 23.25
N MET A 868 40.11 2.67 23.13
CA MET A 868 40.23 4.05 22.68
C MET A 868 41.34 4.18 21.64
N VAL A 869 41.07 4.96 20.59
CA VAL A 869 42.07 5.39 19.61
C VAL A 869 42.87 6.53 20.22
N THR A 870 44.17 6.36 20.32
CA THR A 870 45.07 7.37 20.89
C THR A 870 46.01 7.89 19.80
N ALA A 871 46.19 9.21 19.74
CA ALA A 871 47.11 9.85 18.81
C ALA A 871 48.59 9.67 19.19
N GLU A 872 48.88 9.20 20.41
CA GLU A 872 50.24 9.07 20.92
C GLU A 872 50.88 7.73 20.51
N PRO A 873 52.10 7.76 19.93
CA PRO A 873 52.82 6.55 19.54
C PRO A 873 53.47 5.81 20.72
N ASP A 874 53.55 6.45 21.89
CA ASP A 874 54.15 5.88 23.10
C ASP A 874 53.09 5.16 23.96
N SER A 875 53.38 3.91 24.35
CA SER A 875 52.46 3.04 25.10
C SER A 875 52.09 3.59 26.48
N ASP A 876 53.03 4.25 27.17
CA ASP A 876 52.81 4.80 28.52
C ASP A 876 52.00 6.11 28.49
N ALA A 877 52.15 6.88 27.42
CA ALA A 877 51.38 8.10 27.19
C ALA A 877 49.95 7.76 26.74
N ALA A 878 49.79 6.84 25.79
CA ALA A 878 48.50 6.31 25.33
C ALA A 878 47.68 5.68 26.47
N MET A 879 48.34 5.00 27.42
CA MET A 879 47.68 4.42 28.59
C MET A 879 47.23 5.47 29.62
N ARG A 880 47.95 6.60 29.75
CA ARG A 880 47.54 7.72 30.62
C ARG A 880 46.26 8.38 30.12
N VAL A 881 46.13 8.57 28.80
CA VAL A 881 44.93 9.12 28.17
C VAL A 881 43.72 8.21 28.38
N ALA A 882 43.92 6.89 28.29
CA ALA A 882 42.86 5.90 28.49
C ALA A 882 42.36 5.78 29.96
N ARG A 883 43.17 6.17 30.95
CA ARG A 883 42.81 6.06 32.37
C ARG A 883 41.82 7.12 32.85
N ALA A 884 41.79 8.30 32.25
CA ALA A 884 40.95 9.40 32.73
C ALA A 884 39.43 9.16 32.53
N PRO A 885 38.95 8.76 31.33
CA PRO A 885 37.56 8.38 31.10
C PRO A 885 37.08 7.28 32.05
N LEU A 886 37.89 6.24 32.20
CA LEU A 886 37.55 5.07 33.00
C LEU A 886 37.46 5.38 34.50
N LYS A 887 38.36 6.22 35.03
CA LYS A 887 38.29 6.65 36.43
C LYS A 887 37.05 7.49 36.73
N VAL A 888 36.54 8.20 35.73
CA VAL A 888 35.28 8.94 35.85
C VAL A 888 34.10 7.97 35.78
N LEU A 889 34.09 7.03 34.83
CA LEU A 889 33.07 5.98 34.69
C LEU A 889 32.95 5.09 35.94
N LEU A 890 34.06 4.74 36.59
CA LEU A 890 34.06 3.89 37.79
C LEU A 890 33.69 4.65 39.07
N ARG A 891 33.76 5.99 39.07
CA ARG A 891 33.42 6.85 40.23
C ARG A 891 32.00 7.37 40.20
N GLN A 892 31.41 7.50 39.01
CA GLN A 892 30.04 7.94 38.76
C GLN A 892 29.13 6.71 38.64
#